data_AF-A0A972DYL4-F1
#
_entry.id   AF-A0A972DYL4-F1
#
_cell.length_a   1.000
_cell.length_b   1.000
_cell.length_c   1.000
_cell.angle_alpha   90.00
_cell.angle_beta   90.00
_cell.angle_gamma   90.00
#
_symmetry.space_group_name_H-M   'P 1'
#
loop_
_entity.id
_entity.type
_entity.pdbx_description
1 polymer ?
#
loop_
_entity_poly.entity_id
_entity_poly.type
_entity_poly.pdbx_seq_one_letter_code
_entity_poly.pdbx_strand_id
1 'polypeptide(L)'
;MQAECRFRACAVPIVLSLILVSAATATEAAERQAYEPAAEIVLPPSDVNVPRAVEEKDGYAYLLTREGTLYTYDISDLPLRTSFATYDTPVRKQTAYNGNGVLRCGDYLYAFGGSGIQTIDVRNPSMPALLGSSSELNIYNLVRHEDYLIAAGAERLVVYSIAEPSNPALLSDFNLGQEVLVWSVAAYGRTLYVCHWWSDWQDTCVNTLSVIDFSDPAHLAVLKAIRRDDQAYHLRVIGDRLLECTSNQVGLWDLTAPADPVLLTSQQGGGRVAILDGPNIVTNGTVFRPDANDLHVVATFAAGGSQQDGFPHGSGVSESFVFLAQTQRILVLNAMRPVLTANHASGSRGSFFSITGADFAPCSTATITVNGSTLGEVATDSAGRLLFLLQTEQADEGSYVVTAIADRSASAGFTIASGEPAHAQEDDGPVFEVPPQIAYGKYSGGNGMAADPYQIATPADLIALGETPEDYDKHFVLTADIDLDPNLPGGRVFDKSVIAPDADDANGGHDGIPFSGVFDGDGHAILHLTVTGGSSLGLFGRVAGHWAEVRNLGMADVYITGSSDFVGGLAGHNDGRIAASYSSGSVSGTFSVGGLVGRNSGSIANCYSAGSVTGDWGVGGLVGQNAYSIATSYSSVTVSGTECVGGLAGYQRSSRILSSFWDTQISGQASSAGGVGKTTAEMQTASTFSDAGWDFVGETENGTDDIWCILEGQDYPRLWWEATELTIDD
;
A
#
# COMPACT_ATOMS: atom_id res chain seq x y z
N MET A 1 -55.16 9.74 -30.02
CA MET A 1 -55.10 8.28 -29.90
C MET A 1 -53.62 7.93 -29.82
N GLN A 2 -53.02 8.00 -28.64
CA GLN A 2 -52.83 6.88 -27.70
C GLN A 2 -52.17 5.65 -28.35
N ALA A 3 -50.90 5.43 -28.03
CA ALA A 3 -50.46 4.21 -27.34
C ALA A 3 -49.04 4.43 -26.80
N GLU A 4 -48.94 4.60 -25.48
CA GLU A 4 -47.71 4.40 -24.71
C GLU A 4 -47.30 2.92 -24.80
N CYS A 5 -46.00 2.65 -24.93
CA CYS A 5 -45.42 1.38 -24.51
C CYS A 5 -44.24 1.66 -23.58
N ARG A 6 -44.52 1.55 -22.28
CA ARG A 6 -43.55 1.44 -21.21
C ARG A 6 -42.83 0.09 -21.36
N PHE A 7 -41.50 0.09 -21.50
CA PHE A 7 -40.70 -1.09 -21.16
C PHE A 7 -40.20 -0.95 -19.73
N ARG A 8 -40.74 -1.82 -18.87
CA ARG A 8 -40.28 -2.10 -17.52
C ARG A 8 -38.87 -2.67 -17.57
N ALA A 9 -38.05 -2.27 -16.60
CA ALA A 9 -36.85 -2.97 -16.18
C ALA A 9 -37.13 -4.48 -16.06
N CYS A 10 -36.41 -5.27 -16.84
CA CYS A 10 -36.23 -6.69 -16.58
C CYS A 10 -34.82 -6.85 -16.03
N ALA A 11 -34.73 -7.17 -14.73
CA ALA A 11 -33.58 -7.85 -14.18
C ALA A 11 -33.40 -9.15 -14.98
N VAL A 12 -32.33 -9.22 -15.78
CA VAL A 12 -31.91 -10.47 -16.41
C VAL A 12 -31.10 -11.22 -15.37
N PRO A 13 -31.51 -12.42 -14.92
CA PRO A 13 -30.64 -13.25 -14.12
C PRO A 13 -29.43 -13.64 -14.98
N ILE A 14 -28.24 -13.39 -14.44
CA ILE A 14 -26.96 -13.79 -15.03
C ILE A 14 -26.97 -15.31 -15.22
N VAL A 15 -27.25 -15.74 -16.45
CA VAL A 15 -26.98 -17.12 -16.87
C VAL A 15 -25.49 -17.18 -17.15
N LEU A 16 -24.74 -17.67 -16.17
CA LEU A 16 -23.40 -18.22 -16.36
C LEU A 16 -23.51 -19.22 -17.53
N SER A 17 -23.05 -18.81 -18.72
CA SER A 17 -23.13 -19.67 -19.90
C SER A 17 -22.13 -20.80 -19.72
N LEU A 18 -22.66 -21.97 -19.37
CA LEU A 18 -21.94 -23.23 -19.27
C LEU A 18 -21.11 -23.47 -20.55
N ILE A 19 -19.80 -23.59 -20.40
CA ILE A 19 -18.85 -24.02 -21.43
C ILE A 19 -19.12 -25.50 -21.73
N LEU A 20 -19.48 -25.83 -22.97
CA LEU A 20 -19.45 -27.20 -23.49
C LEU A 20 -18.13 -27.41 -24.24
N VAL A 21 -17.32 -28.41 -23.82
CA VAL A 21 -16.64 -29.45 -24.64
C VAL A 21 -15.63 -30.27 -23.81
N SER A 22 -15.78 -31.60 -23.96
CA SER A 22 -14.97 -32.79 -23.58
C SER A 22 -14.40 -32.94 -22.16
N ALA A 23 -14.50 -34.17 -21.64
CA ALA A 23 -14.05 -34.59 -20.33
C ALA A 23 -12.54 -34.30 -20.12
N ALA A 24 -12.28 -33.27 -19.31
CA ALA A 24 -10.95 -32.90 -18.84
C ALA A 24 -10.48 -33.90 -17.78
N THR A 25 -9.18 -34.20 -17.78
CA THR A 25 -8.51 -34.91 -16.68
C THR A 25 -8.61 -34.09 -15.38
N ALA A 26 -8.42 -34.72 -14.21
CA ALA A 26 -8.48 -34.01 -12.93
C ALA A 26 -7.46 -32.84 -12.84
N THR A 27 -6.32 -32.97 -13.52
CA THR A 27 -5.28 -31.95 -13.67
C THR A 27 -5.76 -30.77 -14.52
N GLU A 28 -6.39 -31.03 -15.67
CA GLU A 28 -6.97 -29.98 -16.54
C GLU A 28 -8.18 -29.28 -15.87
N ALA A 29 -8.91 -29.97 -15.00
CA ALA A 29 -10.02 -29.38 -14.24
C ALA A 29 -9.52 -28.43 -13.13
N ALA A 30 -8.43 -28.78 -12.44
CA ALA A 30 -7.79 -27.91 -11.46
C ALA A 30 -7.13 -26.69 -12.12
N GLU A 31 -6.47 -26.87 -13.27
CA GLU A 31 -5.91 -25.76 -14.05
C GLU A 31 -6.99 -24.81 -14.59
N ARG A 32 -8.17 -25.33 -14.99
CA ARG A 32 -9.30 -24.49 -15.41
C ARG A 32 -9.84 -23.60 -14.29
N GLN A 33 -9.84 -24.08 -13.05
CA GLN A 33 -10.30 -23.29 -11.90
C GLN A 33 -9.38 -22.08 -11.66
N ALA A 34 -8.09 -22.18 -12.01
CA ALA A 34 -7.15 -21.06 -12.00
C ALA A 34 -7.45 -19.97 -13.04
N TYR A 35 -8.47 -20.13 -13.89
CA TYR A 35 -8.80 -19.17 -14.94
C TYR A 35 -10.19 -18.55 -14.78
N GLU A 36 -10.92 -18.90 -13.72
CA GLU A 36 -12.19 -18.25 -13.40
C GLU A 36 -11.94 -16.84 -12.82
N PRO A 37 -12.68 -15.82 -13.28
CA PRO A 37 -12.58 -14.48 -12.72
C PRO A 37 -13.04 -14.44 -11.26
N ALA A 38 -12.27 -13.76 -10.42
CA ALA A 38 -12.60 -13.51 -9.01
C ALA A 38 -13.38 -12.20 -8.83
N ALA A 39 -13.26 -11.26 -9.76
CA ALA A 39 -14.02 -10.02 -9.74
C ALA A 39 -14.14 -9.40 -11.14
N GLU A 40 -14.94 -8.35 -11.23
CA GLU A 40 -14.95 -7.42 -12.36
C GLU A 40 -14.93 -5.97 -11.91
N ILE A 41 -14.24 -5.12 -12.66
CA ILE A 41 -14.25 -3.67 -12.53
C ILE A 41 -15.02 -3.11 -13.72
N VAL A 42 -16.13 -2.43 -13.45
CA VAL A 42 -17.09 -1.96 -14.46
C VAL A 42 -16.94 -0.47 -14.64
N LEU A 43 -16.86 -0.04 -15.90
CA LEU A 43 -16.78 1.38 -16.23
C LEU A 43 -18.13 2.08 -15.99
N PRO A 44 -18.13 3.34 -15.52
CA PRO A 44 -19.36 4.11 -15.41
C PRO A 44 -20.02 4.28 -16.78
N PRO A 45 -21.36 4.18 -16.86
CA PRO A 45 -22.08 4.25 -18.12
C PRO A 45 -21.89 5.62 -18.79
N SER A 46 -21.26 5.63 -19.95
CA SER A 46 -21.23 6.75 -20.90
C SER A 46 -21.12 6.21 -22.33
N ASP A 47 -21.55 6.98 -23.32
CA ASP A 47 -21.65 6.52 -24.72
C ASP A 47 -20.30 6.17 -25.38
N VAL A 48 -19.15 6.35 -24.71
CA VAL A 48 -17.83 6.17 -25.33
C VAL A 48 -16.76 5.47 -24.47
N ASN A 49 -16.99 5.10 -23.21
CA ASN A 49 -15.94 4.55 -22.35
C ASN A 49 -15.51 3.12 -22.76
N VAL A 50 -14.39 3.00 -23.48
CA VAL A 50 -13.73 1.70 -23.73
C VAL A 50 -12.53 1.58 -22.79
N PRO A 51 -12.47 0.56 -21.90
CA PRO A 51 -11.31 0.37 -21.07
C PRO A 51 -10.15 0.01 -21.98
N ARG A 52 -9.11 0.84 -21.93
CA ARG A 52 -7.79 0.46 -22.39
C ARG A 52 -7.15 -0.18 -21.20
N ALA A 53 -6.30 0.49 -20.44
CA ALA A 53 -5.37 -0.19 -19.55
C ALA A 53 -5.82 -0.21 -18.09
N VAL A 54 -5.17 -1.04 -17.30
CA VAL A 54 -5.31 -1.01 -15.85
C VAL A 54 -4.00 -1.40 -15.19
N GLU A 55 -3.68 -0.73 -14.10
CA GLU A 55 -2.59 -1.07 -13.19
C GLU A 55 -3.14 -1.13 -11.76
N GLU A 56 -2.42 -1.78 -10.85
CA GLU A 56 -2.78 -1.83 -9.45
C GLU A 56 -1.61 -1.48 -8.53
N LYS A 57 -1.96 -0.84 -7.41
CA LYS A 57 -1.08 -0.53 -6.30
C LYS A 57 -1.88 -0.52 -5.00
N ASP A 58 -1.40 -1.21 -3.98
CA ASP A 58 -1.90 -1.16 -2.60
C ASP A 58 -3.42 -1.34 -2.49
N GLY A 59 -4.00 -2.23 -3.29
CA GLY A 59 -5.46 -2.45 -3.29
C GLY A 59 -6.25 -1.45 -4.12
N TYR A 60 -5.62 -0.62 -4.94
CA TYR A 60 -6.29 0.32 -5.84
C TYR A 60 -5.99 0.02 -7.31
N ALA A 61 -7.03 -0.06 -8.14
CA ALA A 61 -6.92 -0.26 -9.58
C ALA A 61 -7.11 1.04 -10.36
N TYR A 62 -6.15 1.35 -11.24
CA TYR A 62 -6.11 2.55 -12.08
C TYR A 62 -6.47 2.21 -13.51
N LEU A 63 -7.74 2.34 -13.86
CA LEU A 63 -8.30 1.98 -15.16
C LEU A 63 -8.28 3.19 -16.10
N LEU A 64 -7.48 3.13 -17.17
CA LEU A 64 -7.41 4.14 -18.23
C LEU A 64 -8.33 3.80 -19.40
N THR A 65 -9.19 4.72 -19.79
CA THR A 65 -10.03 4.59 -20.99
C THR A 65 -9.34 5.08 -22.26
N ARG A 66 -9.83 4.62 -23.42
CA ARG A 66 -9.37 5.07 -24.75
C ARG A 66 -9.46 6.58 -24.90
N GLU A 67 -10.48 7.20 -24.33
CA GLU A 67 -10.71 8.64 -24.40
C GLU A 67 -9.72 9.42 -23.51
N GLY A 68 -8.94 8.71 -22.70
CA GLY A 68 -7.96 9.27 -21.77
C GLY A 68 -8.63 9.75 -20.50
N THR A 69 -9.52 8.95 -19.93
CA THR A 69 -9.97 9.12 -18.54
C THR A 69 -9.34 8.04 -17.68
N LEU A 70 -8.66 8.41 -16.61
CA LEU A 70 -8.16 7.48 -15.60
C LEU A 70 -9.16 7.42 -14.45
N TYR A 71 -9.72 6.25 -14.22
CA TYR A 71 -10.58 5.91 -13.10
C TYR A 71 -9.77 5.15 -12.05
N THR A 72 -9.94 5.50 -10.78
CA THR A 72 -9.34 4.78 -9.65
C THR A 72 -10.45 4.03 -8.93
N TYR A 73 -10.27 2.74 -8.69
CA TYR A 73 -11.19 1.89 -7.93
C TYR A 73 -10.48 1.37 -6.69
N ASP A 74 -11.18 1.36 -5.57
CA ASP A 74 -10.78 0.60 -4.39
C ASP A 74 -11.15 -0.86 -4.61
N ILE A 75 -10.15 -1.74 -4.57
CA ILE A 75 -10.26 -3.19 -4.66
C ILE A 75 -9.51 -3.85 -3.49
N SER A 76 -9.34 -3.14 -2.37
CA SER A 76 -8.64 -3.62 -1.18
C SER A 76 -9.34 -4.83 -0.55
N ASP A 77 -10.65 -4.95 -0.74
CA ASP A 77 -11.50 -6.06 -0.29
C ASP A 77 -11.60 -7.20 -1.32
N LEU A 78 -10.76 -7.23 -2.37
CA LEU A 78 -10.80 -8.23 -3.43
C LEU A 78 -10.84 -9.65 -2.84
N PRO A 79 -11.91 -10.44 -3.09
CA PRO A 79 -12.21 -11.63 -2.30
C PRO A 79 -11.29 -12.84 -2.57
N LEU A 80 -10.12 -12.67 -3.22
CA LEU A 80 -9.12 -13.70 -3.52
C LEU A 80 -9.70 -15.10 -3.80
N ARG A 81 -10.54 -15.22 -4.85
CA ARG A 81 -11.26 -16.44 -5.29
C ARG A 81 -12.26 -17.07 -4.29
N THR A 82 -12.55 -16.44 -3.15
CA THR A 82 -13.56 -16.94 -2.20
C THR A 82 -15.00 -16.64 -2.64
N SER A 83 -15.19 -15.56 -3.42
CA SER A 83 -16.46 -15.14 -4.00
C SER A 83 -16.21 -14.25 -5.23
N PHE A 84 -17.27 -13.91 -5.97
CA PHE A 84 -17.18 -12.98 -7.10
C PHE A 84 -17.62 -11.58 -6.66
N ALA A 85 -16.79 -10.56 -6.90
CA ALA A 85 -17.08 -9.15 -6.60
C ALA A 85 -17.25 -8.30 -7.88
N THR A 86 -18.05 -7.24 -7.80
CA THR A 86 -18.22 -6.25 -8.87
C THR A 86 -17.89 -4.87 -8.31
N TYR A 87 -16.94 -4.17 -8.94
CA TYR A 87 -16.52 -2.81 -8.62
C TYR A 87 -17.01 -1.86 -9.71
N ASP A 88 -18.06 -1.10 -9.48
CA ASP A 88 -18.68 -0.23 -10.48
C ASP A 88 -18.60 1.27 -10.15
N THR A 89 -18.10 1.60 -8.97
CA THR A 89 -18.04 2.96 -8.44
C THR A 89 -16.57 3.35 -8.24
N PRO A 90 -15.99 4.20 -9.11
CA PRO A 90 -14.63 4.67 -8.94
C PRO A 90 -14.54 5.67 -7.78
N VAL A 91 -13.52 5.53 -6.93
CA VAL A 91 -13.19 6.49 -5.87
C VAL A 91 -12.61 7.79 -6.41
N ARG A 92 -12.02 7.75 -7.61
CA ARG A 92 -11.47 8.93 -8.26
C ARG A 92 -11.54 8.88 -9.77
N LYS A 93 -11.61 10.06 -10.40
CA LYS A 93 -11.58 10.24 -11.86
C LYS A 93 -10.67 11.42 -12.20
N GLN A 94 -9.78 11.23 -13.16
CA GLN A 94 -8.93 12.30 -13.70
C GLN A 94 -8.78 12.19 -15.22
N THR A 95 -8.51 13.31 -15.87
CA THR A 95 -8.28 13.36 -17.32
C THR A 95 -6.81 13.08 -17.63
N ALA A 96 -6.56 12.06 -18.44
CA ALA A 96 -5.26 11.66 -18.93
C ALA A 96 -5.03 11.88 -20.45
N TYR A 97 -6.06 12.30 -21.19
CA TYR A 97 -6.07 12.65 -22.63
C TYR A 97 -5.66 11.52 -23.60
N ASN A 98 -6.63 10.97 -24.36
CA ASN A 98 -6.48 9.88 -25.33
C ASN A 98 -5.50 8.76 -24.90
N GLY A 99 -5.98 7.86 -24.04
CA GLY A 99 -5.17 6.85 -23.38
C GLY A 99 -4.94 5.59 -24.23
N ASN A 100 -3.67 5.23 -24.46
CA ASN A 100 -3.28 3.95 -25.05
C ASN A 100 -2.85 2.93 -23.98
N GLY A 101 -2.28 3.40 -22.87
CA GLY A 101 -1.88 2.52 -21.78
C GLY A 101 -1.47 3.23 -20.50
N VAL A 102 -1.29 2.43 -19.45
CA VAL A 102 -0.69 2.85 -18.17
C VAL A 102 0.41 1.86 -17.80
N LEU A 103 1.48 2.35 -17.17
CA LEU A 103 2.60 1.55 -16.67
C LEU A 103 3.01 2.05 -15.28
N ARG A 104 3.17 1.15 -14.31
CA ARG A 104 3.62 1.48 -12.94
C ARG A 104 5.12 1.34 -12.76
N CYS A 105 5.72 2.26 -12.01
CA CYS A 105 7.08 2.19 -11.50
C CYS A 105 7.12 2.67 -10.04
N GLY A 106 7.07 1.73 -9.09
CA GLY A 106 7.00 2.05 -7.67
C GLY A 106 5.75 2.87 -7.36
N ASP A 107 5.96 4.08 -6.83
CA ASP A 107 4.91 5.05 -6.50
C ASP A 107 4.50 5.98 -7.65
N TYR A 108 4.88 5.67 -8.88
CA TYR A 108 4.53 6.49 -10.04
C TYR A 108 3.82 5.67 -11.12
N LEU A 109 2.75 6.24 -11.67
CA LEU A 109 2.08 5.76 -12.87
C LEU A 109 2.42 6.65 -14.05
N TYR A 110 2.72 6.02 -15.17
CA TYR A 110 2.90 6.67 -16.47
C TYR A 110 1.69 6.35 -17.34
N ALA A 111 0.73 7.26 -17.41
CA ALA A 111 -0.36 7.18 -18.38
C ALA A 111 0.13 7.70 -19.72
N PHE A 112 -0.03 6.95 -20.81
CA PHE A 112 0.51 7.32 -22.10
C PHE A 112 -0.49 7.13 -23.23
N GLY A 113 -0.32 7.92 -24.30
CA GLY A 113 -1.13 7.81 -25.49
C GLY A 113 -0.91 8.95 -26.47
N GLY A 114 -2.00 9.52 -26.97
CA GLY A 114 -1.96 10.58 -28.00
C GLY A 114 -1.31 11.89 -27.56
N SER A 115 -1.05 12.05 -26.26
CA SER A 115 -0.52 13.27 -25.64
C SER A 115 0.82 13.05 -24.93
N GLY A 116 1.59 12.03 -25.32
CA GLY A 116 2.86 11.69 -24.67
C GLY A 116 2.67 10.84 -23.42
N ILE A 117 3.52 11.08 -22.42
CA ILE A 117 3.52 10.42 -21.11
C ILE A 117 3.09 11.43 -20.05
N GLN A 118 2.11 11.08 -19.25
CA GLN A 118 1.73 11.79 -18.03
C GLN A 118 2.21 11.03 -16.81
N THR A 119 2.98 11.70 -15.96
CA THR A 119 3.48 11.15 -14.70
C THR A 119 2.51 11.48 -13.58
N ILE A 120 2.06 10.45 -12.88
CA ILE A 120 1.07 10.54 -11.82
C ILE A 120 1.68 9.90 -10.57
N ASP A 121 1.72 10.63 -9.48
CA ASP A 121 2.13 10.16 -8.15
C ASP A 121 0.99 9.36 -7.51
N VAL A 122 1.30 8.15 -7.07
CA VAL A 122 0.36 7.24 -6.40
C VAL A 122 0.87 6.81 -5.03
N ARG A 123 1.71 7.62 -4.36
CA ARG A 123 2.07 7.42 -2.95
C ARG A 123 0.84 7.41 -2.06
N ASN A 124 -0.17 8.23 -2.40
CA ASN A 124 -1.52 8.07 -1.90
C ASN A 124 -2.36 7.34 -2.97
N PRO A 125 -2.63 6.02 -2.81
CA PRO A 125 -3.23 5.23 -3.88
C PRO A 125 -4.66 5.63 -4.24
N SER A 126 -5.43 6.13 -3.27
CA SER A 126 -6.81 6.61 -3.49
C SER A 126 -6.84 8.01 -4.12
N MET A 127 -5.73 8.77 -4.03
CA MET A 127 -5.60 10.14 -4.54
C MET A 127 -4.43 10.35 -5.50
N PRO A 128 -4.44 9.75 -6.71
CA PRO A 128 -3.37 9.95 -7.71
C PRO A 128 -3.10 11.43 -8.07
N ALA A 129 -1.92 11.97 -7.82
CA ALA A 129 -1.60 13.36 -8.15
C ALA A 129 -0.86 13.47 -9.49
N LEU A 130 -1.44 14.16 -10.48
CA LEU A 130 -0.75 14.45 -11.75
C LEU A 130 0.43 15.40 -11.49
N LEU A 131 1.66 14.93 -11.75
CA LEU A 131 2.88 15.72 -11.56
C LEU A 131 3.26 16.52 -12.80
N GLY A 132 3.03 15.96 -13.99
CA GLY A 132 3.41 16.60 -15.23
C GLY A 132 3.29 15.70 -16.45
N SER A 133 3.68 16.23 -17.60
CA SER A 133 3.72 15.51 -18.87
C SER A 133 5.09 15.62 -19.51
N SER A 134 5.57 14.51 -20.06
CA SER A 134 6.78 14.43 -20.87
C SER A 134 6.39 13.93 -22.27
N SER A 135 6.93 14.56 -23.32
CA SER A 135 6.65 14.28 -24.74
C SER A 135 5.33 14.82 -25.32
N GLU A 136 5.35 15.09 -26.63
CA GLU A 136 4.15 15.27 -27.47
C GLU A 136 3.98 14.09 -28.46
N LEU A 137 4.78 13.03 -28.31
CA LEU A 137 4.71 11.84 -29.17
C LEU A 137 3.38 11.10 -28.94
N ASN A 138 2.74 10.66 -30.02
CA ASN A 138 1.67 9.68 -29.93
C ASN A 138 2.29 8.30 -29.64
N ILE A 139 2.24 7.89 -28.37
CA ILE A 139 2.89 6.66 -27.89
C ILE A 139 1.89 5.52 -27.98
N TYR A 140 2.24 4.53 -28.79
CA TYR A 140 1.46 3.30 -28.90
C TYR A 140 1.82 2.36 -27.75
N ASN A 141 3.10 2.11 -27.51
CA ASN A 141 3.57 1.20 -26.48
C ASN A 141 4.66 1.84 -25.62
N LEU A 142 4.60 1.60 -24.31
CA LEU A 142 5.63 2.00 -23.36
C LEU A 142 6.08 0.76 -22.58
N VAL A 143 7.40 0.57 -22.47
CA VAL A 143 7.98 -0.51 -21.65
C VAL A 143 9.02 0.08 -20.70
N ARG A 144 9.10 -0.49 -19.50
CA ARG A 144 10.19 -0.24 -18.57
C ARG A 144 11.28 -1.29 -18.77
N HIS A 145 12.52 -0.84 -18.82
CA HIS A 145 13.70 -1.70 -18.79
C HIS A 145 14.74 -1.05 -17.90
N GLU A 146 15.04 -1.67 -16.77
CA GLU A 146 15.91 -1.10 -15.73
C GLU A 146 15.42 0.31 -15.31
N ASP A 147 16.29 1.32 -15.39
CA ASP A 147 16.03 2.72 -15.08
C ASP A 147 15.62 3.52 -16.32
N TYR A 148 15.01 2.87 -17.32
CA TYR A 148 14.56 3.50 -18.55
C TYR A 148 13.11 3.20 -18.90
N LEU A 149 12.44 4.19 -19.48
CA LEU A 149 11.21 4.01 -20.24
C LEU A 149 11.52 4.06 -21.73
N ILE A 150 11.06 3.07 -22.48
CA ILE A 150 11.21 3.03 -23.94
C ILE A 150 9.82 3.14 -24.56
N ALA A 151 9.59 4.24 -25.27
CA ALA A 151 8.34 4.60 -25.91
C ALA A 151 8.42 4.31 -27.42
N ALA A 152 7.52 3.47 -27.90
CA ALA A 152 7.28 3.23 -29.31
C ALA A 152 6.07 4.06 -29.76
N GLY A 153 6.26 4.91 -30.78
CA GLY A 153 5.23 5.80 -31.28
C GLY A 153 5.30 6.01 -32.79
N ALA A 154 4.61 7.04 -33.28
CA ALA A 154 4.64 7.40 -34.70
C ALA A 154 6.07 7.77 -35.14
N GLU A 155 6.67 6.96 -36.04
CA GLU A 155 8.01 7.12 -36.63
C GLU A 155 9.21 7.05 -35.66
N ARG A 156 8.97 6.96 -34.35
CA ARG A 156 9.99 7.19 -33.32
C ARG A 156 10.00 6.10 -32.27
N LEU A 157 11.22 5.76 -31.87
CA LEU A 157 11.53 4.99 -30.67
C LEU A 157 12.29 5.92 -29.73
N VAL A 158 11.69 6.25 -28.59
CA VAL A 158 12.20 7.28 -27.67
C VAL A 158 12.54 6.65 -26.34
N VAL A 159 13.68 7.00 -25.77
CA VAL A 159 14.15 6.50 -24.47
C VAL A 159 14.14 7.66 -23.48
N TYR A 160 13.55 7.43 -22.30
CA TYR A 160 13.59 8.33 -21.17
C TYR A 160 14.35 7.67 -20.02
N SER A 161 15.21 8.43 -19.33
CA SER A 161 15.75 8.05 -18.04
C SER A 161 14.70 8.26 -16.96
N ILE A 162 14.56 7.28 -16.05
CA ILE A 162 13.74 7.36 -14.84
C ILE A 162 14.60 7.27 -13.57
N ALA A 163 15.85 7.75 -13.63
CA ALA A 163 16.65 7.97 -12.42
C ALA A 163 15.93 8.89 -11.40
N GLU A 164 15.10 9.81 -11.90
CA GLU A 164 14.08 10.52 -11.12
C GLU A 164 12.69 10.12 -11.65
N PRO A 165 12.04 9.08 -11.07
CA PRO A 165 10.78 8.54 -11.63
C PRO A 165 9.63 9.55 -11.71
N SER A 166 9.62 10.56 -10.83
CA SER A 166 8.66 11.67 -10.84
C SER A 166 8.78 12.58 -12.07
N ASN A 167 9.92 12.56 -12.77
CA ASN A 167 10.21 13.43 -13.90
C ASN A 167 11.09 12.73 -14.97
N PRO A 168 10.50 11.87 -15.82
CA PRO A 168 11.23 11.16 -16.87
C PRO A 168 11.96 12.11 -17.82
N ALA A 169 13.26 11.95 -17.96
CA ALA A 169 14.11 12.82 -18.78
C ALA A 169 14.41 12.18 -20.14
N LEU A 170 14.14 12.90 -21.23
CA LEU A 170 14.45 12.43 -22.59
C LEU A 170 15.95 12.16 -22.73
N LEU A 171 16.31 10.95 -23.17
CA LEU A 171 17.68 10.49 -23.35
C LEU A 171 18.03 10.30 -24.83
N SER A 172 17.17 9.62 -25.60
CA SER A 172 17.36 9.44 -27.04
C SER A 172 16.04 9.44 -27.81
N ASP A 173 16.10 9.90 -29.07
CA ASP A 173 14.99 9.89 -30.03
C ASP A 173 15.50 9.28 -31.33
N PHE A 174 15.15 8.01 -31.55
CA PHE A 174 15.61 7.21 -32.66
C PHE A 174 14.53 7.06 -33.73
N ASN A 175 14.80 7.58 -34.92
CA ASN A 175 13.89 7.51 -36.06
C ASN A 175 14.19 6.26 -36.90
N LEU A 176 13.17 5.41 -37.09
CA LEU A 176 13.27 4.15 -37.83
C LEU A 176 12.98 4.30 -39.34
N GLY A 177 12.58 5.48 -39.79
CA GLY A 177 12.24 5.81 -41.19
C GLY A 177 10.99 6.70 -41.27
N GLN A 178 10.84 7.44 -42.37
CA GLN A 178 9.60 8.19 -42.63
C GLN A 178 8.41 7.23 -42.71
N GLU A 179 7.21 7.68 -42.30
CA GLU A 179 5.90 6.99 -42.29
C GLU A 179 5.89 5.54 -41.74
N VAL A 180 6.86 5.18 -40.88
CA VAL A 180 6.89 3.92 -40.14
C VAL A 180 6.09 4.04 -38.85
N LEU A 181 5.16 3.11 -38.59
CA LEU A 181 4.47 3.04 -37.29
C LEU A 181 5.16 2.03 -36.38
N VAL A 182 5.74 2.53 -35.29
CA VAL A 182 6.44 1.70 -34.29
C VAL A 182 5.42 1.24 -33.24
N TRP A 183 4.87 0.04 -33.41
CA TRP A 183 3.72 -0.41 -32.62
C TRP A 183 4.04 -0.96 -31.26
N SER A 184 5.15 -1.68 -31.14
CA SER A 184 5.56 -2.29 -29.89
C SER A 184 7.07 -2.42 -29.81
N VAL A 185 7.57 -2.31 -28.60
CA VAL A 185 8.94 -2.58 -28.22
C VAL A 185 8.95 -3.59 -27.09
N ALA A 186 9.96 -4.45 -27.04
CA ALA A 186 10.31 -5.25 -25.88
C ALA A 186 11.82 -5.21 -25.67
N ALA A 187 12.27 -5.29 -24.42
CA ALA A 187 13.68 -5.22 -24.06
C ALA A 187 14.14 -6.52 -23.41
N TYR A 188 15.35 -6.97 -23.75
CA TYR A 188 16.02 -8.11 -23.11
C TYR A 188 17.53 -7.85 -23.04
N GLY A 189 18.06 -7.77 -21.82
CA GLY A 189 19.47 -7.44 -21.60
C GLY A 189 19.85 -6.13 -22.30
N ARG A 190 20.77 -6.19 -23.27
CA ARG A 190 21.28 -5.03 -24.02
C ARG A 190 20.67 -4.91 -25.42
N THR A 191 19.46 -5.44 -25.62
CA THR A 191 18.83 -5.51 -26.94
C THR A 191 17.36 -5.12 -26.86
N LEU A 192 16.91 -4.27 -27.79
CA LEU A 192 15.49 -4.01 -28.02
C LEU A 192 15.01 -4.78 -29.25
N TYR A 193 13.79 -5.30 -29.15
CA TYR A 193 13.04 -5.85 -30.26
C TYR A 193 11.88 -4.92 -30.54
N VAL A 194 11.75 -4.50 -31.79
CA VAL A 194 10.79 -3.48 -32.18
C VAL A 194 10.02 -3.97 -33.37
N CYS A 195 8.70 -4.10 -33.23
CA CYS A 195 7.84 -4.39 -34.35
C CYS A 195 7.30 -3.09 -34.93
N HIS A 196 7.54 -2.90 -36.21
CA HIS A 196 7.08 -1.73 -36.94
C HIS A 196 6.68 -2.13 -38.34
N TRP A 197 5.77 -1.35 -38.90
CA TRP A 197 5.31 -1.60 -40.26
C TRP A 197 4.94 -0.30 -40.97
N TRP A 198 5.07 -0.37 -42.29
CA TRP A 198 4.66 0.65 -43.23
C TRP A 198 3.58 0.05 -44.15
N SER A 199 2.58 0.85 -44.52
CA SER A 199 1.58 0.50 -45.54
C SER A 199 1.44 1.65 -46.55
N ASP A 200 1.51 1.34 -47.84
CA ASP A 200 1.20 2.28 -48.92
C ASP A 200 -0.30 2.34 -49.28
N TRP A 201 -1.14 1.65 -48.50
CA TRP A 201 -2.58 1.50 -48.70
C TRP A 201 -2.95 0.88 -50.07
N GLN A 202 -2.00 0.25 -50.76
CA GLN A 202 -2.14 -0.44 -52.04
C GLN A 202 -1.66 -1.91 -51.97
N ASP A 203 -1.95 -2.55 -50.83
CA ASP A 203 -1.68 -3.97 -50.52
C ASP A 203 -0.19 -4.38 -50.34
N THR A 204 0.76 -3.44 -50.28
CA THR A 204 2.13 -3.76 -49.84
C THR A 204 2.38 -3.30 -48.40
N CYS A 205 2.20 -4.23 -47.45
CA CYS A 205 2.62 -4.05 -46.07
C CYS A 205 4.02 -4.64 -45.89
N VAL A 206 4.97 -3.86 -45.40
CA VAL A 206 6.28 -4.38 -44.95
C VAL A 206 6.28 -4.40 -43.43
N ASN A 207 6.06 -5.58 -42.85
CA ASN A 207 6.18 -5.78 -41.41
C ASN A 207 7.61 -6.19 -41.07
N THR A 208 8.21 -5.53 -40.09
CA THR A 208 9.61 -5.75 -39.71
C THR A 208 9.73 -5.88 -38.20
N LEU A 209 10.40 -6.96 -37.77
CA LEU A 209 10.96 -7.07 -36.44
C LEU A 209 12.42 -6.58 -36.50
N SER A 210 12.66 -5.39 -35.95
CA SER A 210 14.01 -4.83 -35.82
C SER A 210 14.63 -5.22 -34.48
N VAL A 211 15.86 -5.70 -34.55
CA VAL A 211 16.74 -5.93 -33.41
C VAL A 211 17.66 -4.72 -33.30
N ILE A 212 17.63 -4.04 -32.15
CA ILE A 212 18.31 -2.78 -31.92
C ILE A 212 19.27 -2.94 -30.74
N ASP A 213 20.48 -2.42 -30.90
CA ASP A 213 21.46 -2.34 -29.83
C ASP A 213 21.02 -1.33 -28.78
N PHE A 214 20.94 -1.78 -27.53
CA PHE A 214 20.66 -0.98 -26.34
C PHE A 214 21.85 -0.93 -25.38
N SER A 215 23.04 -1.23 -25.87
CA SER A 215 24.27 -1.20 -25.08
C SER A 215 24.61 0.20 -24.58
N ASP A 216 24.24 1.23 -25.35
CA ASP A 216 24.25 2.64 -24.98
C ASP A 216 22.84 3.23 -25.22
N PRO A 217 22.03 3.43 -24.17
CA PRO A 217 20.66 3.94 -24.29
C PRO A 217 20.55 5.33 -24.94
N ALA A 218 21.64 6.11 -24.98
CA ALA A 218 21.70 7.40 -25.68
C ALA A 218 21.93 7.27 -27.20
N HIS A 219 22.46 6.13 -27.67
CA HIS A 219 22.87 5.92 -29.06
C HIS A 219 22.41 4.56 -29.59
N LEU A 220 21.13 4.50 -29.99
CA LEU A 220 20.54 3.28 -30.54
C LEU A 220 21.01 2.99 -31.97
N ALA A 221 21.16 1.71 -32.31
CA ALA A 221 21.53 1.26 -33.64
C ALA A 221 20.78 -0.01 -34.05
N VAL A 222 20.26 -0.06 -35.28
CA VAL A 222 19.64 -1.29 -35.82
C VAL A 222 20.73 -2.31 -36.14
N LEU A 223 20.70 -3.45 -35.45
CA LEU A 223 21.59 -4.59 -35.68
C LEU A 223 21.06 -5.49 -36.80
N LYS A 224 19.75 -5.76 -36.78
CA LYS A 224 19.10 -6.68 -37.71
C LYS A 224 17.67 -6.25 -37.99
N ALA A 225 17.18 -6.54 -39.20
CA ALA A 225 15.79 -6.33 -39.58
C ALA A 225 15.24 -7.62 -40.20
N ILE A 226 14.20 -8.19 -39.60
CA ILE A 226 13.59 -9.46 -40.00
C ILE A 226 12.20 -9.17 -40.57
N ARG A 227 11.98 -9.50 -41.85
CA ARG A 227 10.67 -9.31 -42.49
C ARG A 227 9.65 -10.33 -42.01
N ARG A 228 8.41 -9.88 -41.83
CA ARG A 228 7.27 -10.68 -41.37
C ARG A 228 6.12 -10.56 -42.38
N ASP A 229 5.36 -11.64 -42.52
CA ASP A 229 4.24 -11.73 -43.47
C ASP A 229 2.91 -11.26 -42.87
N ASP A 230 2.88 -10.94 -41.57
CA ASP A 230 1.69 -10.50 -40.83
C ASP A 230 2.00 -9.29 -39.94
N GLN A 231 0.99 -8.46 -39.66
CA GLN A 231 1.14 -7.23 -38.91
C GLN A 231 1.30 -7.53 -37.42
N ALA A 232 2.49 -7.30 -36.88
CA ALA A 232 2.78 -7.42 -35.45
C ALA A 232 2.27 -6.18 -34.70
N TYR A 233 1.53 -6.41 -33.61
CA TYR A 233 0.96 -5.35 -32.77
C TYR A 233 1.53 -5.31 -31.37
N HIS A 234 2.09 -6.43 -30.89
CA HIS A 234 2.58 -6.50 -29.53
C HIS A 234 3.75 -7.47 -29.40
N LEU A 235 4.76 -7.04 -28.64
CA LEU A 235 5.93 -7.80 -28.29
C LEU A 235 5.99 -7.95 -26.77
N ARG A 236 6.38 -9.14 -26.27
CA ARG A 236 6.62 -9.33 -24.85
C ARG A 236 7.72 -10.35 -24.59
N VAL A 237 8.66 -10.01 -23.72
CA VAL A 237 9.70 -10.95 -23.29
C VAL A 237 9.20 -11.74 -22.09
N ILE A 238 9.43 -13.06 -22.09
CA ILE A 238 9.16 -13.98 -20.98
C ILE A 238 10.39 -14.87 -20.83
N GLY A 239 11.13 -14.72 -19.73
CA GLY A 239 12.41 -15.40 -19.55
C GLY A 239 13.38 -15.08 -20.68
N ASP A 240 13.90 -16.12 -21.33
CA ASP A 240 14.78 -16.08 -22.49
C ASP A 240 14.02 -16.25 -23.83
N ARG A 241 12.74 -15.88 -23.86
CA ARG A 241 11.88 -15.94 -25.05
C ARG A 241 11.23 -14.60 -25.35
N LEU A 242 11.01 -14.33 -26.64
CA LEU A 242 10.19 -13.22 -27.12
C LEU A 242 8.90 -13.76 -27.73
N LEU A 243 7.78 -13.21 -27.28
CA LEU A 243 6.48 -13.41 -27.90
C LEU A 243 6.21 -12.28 -28.87
N GLU A 244 5.78 -12.66 -30.08
CA GLU A 244 5.30 -11.76 -31.11
C GLU A 244 3.83 -12.08 -31.39
N CYS A 245 2.94 -11.13 -31.15
CA CYS A 245 1.55 -11.28 -31.54
C CYS A 245 1.22 -10.39 -32.72
N THR A 246 0.75 -11.06 -33.78
CA THR A 246 0.31 -10.46 -35.02
C THR A 246 -1.21 -10.44 -35.11
N SER A 247 -1.75 -9.94 -36.23
CA SER A 247 -3.18 -9.99 -36.52
C SER A 247 -3.77 -11.40 -36.42
N ASN A 248 -3.03 -12.42 -36.86
CA ASN A 248 -3.55 -13.79 -36.99
C ASN A 248 -2.73 -14.84 -36.22
N GLN A 249 -1.52 -14.50 -35.76
CA GLN A 249 -0.58 -15.46 -35.22
C GLN A 249 0.09 -15.01 -33.92
N VAL A 250 0.46 -16.00 -33.10
CA VAL A 250 1.34 -15.82 -31.94
C VAL A 250 2.60 -16.61 -32.22
N GLY A 251 3.70 -15.90 -32.41
CA GLY A 251 5.03 -16.44 -32.60
C GLY A 251 5.81 -16.48 -31.30
N LEU A 252 6.58 -17.55 -31.09
CA LEU A 252 7.54 -17.69 -29.99
C LEU A 252 8.96 -17.68 -30.57
N TRP A 253 9.80 -16.80 -30.06
CA TRP A 253 11.18 -16.61 -30.49
C TRP A 253 12.15 -16.95 -29.37
N ASP A 254 13.27 -17.59 -29.74
CA ASP A 254 14.41 -17.83 -28.87
C ASP A 254 15.31 -16.59 -28.78
N LEU A 255 15.65 -16.19 -27.55
CA LEU A 255 16.56 -15.08 -27.25
C LEU A 255 17.88 -15.53 -26.62
N THR A 256 18.22 -16.82 -26.61
CA THR A 256 19.53 -17.30 -26.11
C THR A 256 20.71 -16.64 -26.82
N ALA A 257 20.53 -16.19 -28.07
CA ALA A 257 21.39 -15.27 -28.78
C ALA A 257 20.63 -13.96 -29.09
N PRO A 258 20.62 -12.95 -28.19
CA PRO A 258 19.73 -11.79 -28.31
C PRO A 258 19.85 -10.98 -29.60
N ALA A 259 21.07 -10.85 -30.12
CA ALA A 259 21.32 -10.12 -31.37
C ALA A 259 20.83 -10.87 -32.63
N ASP A 260 20.51 -12.16 -32.51
CA ASP A 260 20.12 -13.06 -33.60
C ASP A 260 18.94 -13.96 -33.20
N PRO A 261 17.75 -13.38 -32.91
CA PRO A 261 16.62 -14.16 -32.43
C PRO A 261 16.09 -15.13 -33.50
N VAL A 262 15.63 -16.30 -33.05
CA VAL A 262 15.15 -17.38 -33.93
C VAL A 262 13.69 -17.68 -33.65
N LEU A 263 12.83 -17.62 -34.68
CA LEU A 263 11.42 -18.02 -34.53
C LEU A 263 11.34 -19.54 -34.36
N LEU A 264 10.82 -19.99 -33.21
CA LEU A 264 10.67 -21.39 -32.85
C LEU A 264 9.37 -21.99 -33.40
N THR A 265 8.25 -21.34 -33.11
CA THR A 265 6.90 -21.78 -33.53
C THR A 265 5.99 -20.58 -33.78
N SER A 266 4.88 -20.82 -34.47
CA SER A 266 3.79 -19.87 -34.64
C SER A 266 2.46 -20.61 -34.64
N GLN A 267 1.52 -20.18 -33.80
CA GLN A 267 0.18 -20.77 -33.69
C GLN A 267 -0.88 -19.78 -34.16
N GLN A 268 -2.01 -20.31 -34.64
CA GLN A 268 -3.19 -19.50 -34.92
C GLN A 268 -3.75 -18.92 -33.61
N GLY A 269 -4.01 -17.62 -33.65
CA GLY A 269 -4.33 -16.83 -32.47
C GLY A 269 -3.57 -15.53 -32.62
N GLY A 270 -4.26 -14.41 -32.70
CA GLY A 270 -3.65 -13.10 -32.90
C GLY A 270 -4.27 -12.09 -31.95
N GLY A 271 -3.72 -10.87 -31.92
CA GLY A 271 -4.17 -9.80 -31.02
C GLY A 271 -3.05 -9.30 -30.12
N ARG A 272 -3.40 -8.71 -28.97
CA ARG A 272 -2.43 -8.21 -27.98
C ARG A 272 -2.29 -9.20 -26.81
N VAL A 273 -1.20 -9.09 -26.04
CA VAL A 273 -0.78 -10.10 -25.03
C VAL A 273 -1.01 -9.63 -23.60
N ALA A 274 -1.70 -10.46 -22.81
CA ALA A 274 -1.67 -10.43 -21.35
C ALA A 274 -0.99 -11.71 -20.81
N ILE A 275 -0.51 -11.68 -19.57
CA ILE A 275 0.05 -12.88 -18.92
C ILE A 275 -0.88 -13.26 -17.77
N LEU A 276 -1.22 -14.55 -17.61
CA LEU A 276 -2.25 -15.03 -16.69
C LEU A 276 -1.72 -15.57 -15.36
N ASP A 277 -0.53 -16.16 -15.39
CA ASP A 277 0.23 -16.68 -14.24
C ASP A 277 1.46 -17.40 -14.83
N GLY A 278 2.64 -17.27 -14.21
CA GLY A 278 3.85 -17.96 -14.66
C GLY A 278 4.10 -17.82 -16.17
N PRO A 279 4.27 -18.92 -16.94
CA PRO A 279 4.51 -18.87 -18.38
C PRO A 279 3.22 -18.72 -19.22
N ASN A 280 2.02 -18.79 -18.63
CA ASN A 280 0.77 -18.81 -19.40
C ASN A 280 0.40 -17.43 -19.94
N ILE A 281 0.03 -17.37 -21.21
CA ILE A 281 -0.20 -16.16 -21.98
C ILE A 281 -1.65 -16.09 -22.41
N VAL A 282 -2.32 -14.96 -22.26
CA VAL A 282 -3.65 -14.72 -22.81
C VAL A 282 -3.57 -13.78 -24.00
N THR A 283 -4.20 -14.17 -25.10
CA THR A 283 -4.34 -13.34 -26.29
C THR A 283 -5.68 -13.61 -26.98
N ASN A 284 -6.46 -12.55 -27.19
CA ASN A 284 -7.79 -12.58 -27.83
C ASN A 284 -8.69 -13.71 -27.28
N GLY A 285 -8.77 -13.79 -25.94
CA GLY A 285 -9.54 -14.81 -25.24
C GLY A 285 -8.90 -16.21 -25.23
N THR A 286 -7.77 -16.47 -25.87
CA THR A 286 -7.09 -17.78 -25.85
C THR A 286 -5.93 -17.78 -24.87
N VAL A 287 -5.83 -18.80 -24.03
CA VAL A 287 -4.70 -19.02 -23.12
C VAL A 287 -3.73 -20.02 -23.74
N PHE A 288 -2.49 -19.58 -23.95
CA PHE A 288 -1.38 -20.36 -24.44
C PHE A 288 -0.40 -20.68 -23.30
N ARG A 289 0.08 -21.91 -23.24
CA ARG A 289 1.21 -22.32 -22.42
C ARG A 289 2.40 -22.60 -23.35
N PRO A 290 3.52 -21.87 -23.22
CA PRO A 290 4.74 -22.21 -23.92
C PRO A 290 5.37 -23.45 -23.26
N ASP A 291 5.80 -24.41 -24.07
CA ASP A 291 6.57 -25.58 -23.64
C ASP A 291 7.78 -25.74 -24.57
N ALA A 292 8.98 -25.53 -24.02
CA ALA A 292 10.28 -25.55 -24.70
C ALA A 292 10.34 -24.74 -26.02
N ASN A 293 9.79 -25.31 -27.10
CA ASN A 293 9.79 -24.80 -28.47
C ASN A 293 8.38 -24.69 -29.10
N ASP A 294 7.29 -24.96 -28.38
CA ASP A 294 5.92 -24.88 -28.89
C ASP A 294 4.96 -24.08 -27.98
N LEU A 295 3.76 -23.80 -28.47
CA LEU A 295 2.67 -23.11 -27.77
C LEU A 295 1.41 -23.99 -27.74
N HIS A 296 0.96 -24.37 -26.55
CA HIS A 296 -0.25 -25.19 -26.34
C HIS A 296 -1.44 -24.36 -25.89
N VAL A 297 -2.61 -24.54 -26.50
CA VAL A 297 -3.86 -23.92 -26.03
C VAL A 297 -4.34 -24.68 -24.80
N VAL A 298 -4.43 -24.00 -23.66
CA VAL A 298 -4.88 -24.58 -22.39
C VAL A 298 -6.28 -24.12 -21.97
N ALA A 299 -6.72 -22.94 -22.44
CA ALA A 299 -8.08 -22.45 -22.22
C ALA A 299 -8.52 -21.45 -23.30
N THR A 300 -9.84 -21.22 -23.41
CA THR A 300 -10.42 -20.19 -24.27
C THR A 300 -11.60 -19.51 -23.57
N PHE A 301 -11.71 -18.20 -23.71
CA PHE A 301 -12.74 -17.31 -23.21
C PHE A 301 -13.46 -16.63 -24.37
N ALA A 302 -14.67 -16.13 -24.11
CA ALA A 302 -15.33 -15.24 -25.06
C ALA A 302 -14.52 -13.94 -25.22
N ALA A 303 -14.08 -13.66 -26.45
CA ALA A 303 -13.40 -12.41 -26.74
C ALA A 303 -14.35 -11.21 -26.55
N GLY A 304 -13.96 -10.24 -25.72
CA GLY A 304 -14.68 -8.97 -25.62
C GLY A 304 -14.49 -8.11 -26.88
N GLY A 305 -15.42 -7.21 -27.18
CA GLY A 305 -15.32 -6.31 -28.34
C GLY A 305 -14.09 -5.38 -28.32
N SER A 306 -13.66 -4.92 -27.14
CA SER A 306 -12.38 -4.19 -26.96
C SER A 306 -11.15 -5.02 -27.38
N GLN A 307 -11.25 -6.36 -27.33
CA GLN A 307 -10.17 -7.26 -27.74
C GLN A 307 -9.97 -7.28 -29.27
N GLN A 308 -11.00 -6.91 -30.04
CA GLN A 308 -10.92 -6.75 -31.50
C GLN A 308 -10.40 -5.36 -31.91
N ASP A 309 -10.62 -4.34 -31.08
CA ASP A 309 -10.12 -2.96 -31.26
C ASP A 309 -8.71 -2.74 -30.68
N GLY A 310 -8.03 -3.83 -30.30
CA GLY A 310 -6.75 -3.85 -29.61
C GLY A 310 -6.91 -3.70 -28.10
N PHE A 311 -6.60 -4.76 -27.35
CA PHE A 311 -6.40 -4.68 -25.89
C PHE A 311 -5.48 -3.52 -25.49
N PRO A 312 -5.58 -2.91 -24.30
CA PRO A 312 -4.57 -1.97 -23.81
C PRO A 312 -3.11 -2.37 -24.00
N HIS A 313 -2.28 -1.37 -24.22
CA HIS A 313 -0.90 -1.46 -23.77
C HIS A 313 -0.92 -1.38 -22.23
N GLY A 314 -0.37 -2.38 -21.53
CA GLY A 314 -0.48 -2.48 -20.08
C GLY A 314 -1.71 -3.29 -19.63
N SER A 315 -1.89 -4.51 -20.15
CA SER A 315 -2.65 -5.50 -19.35
C SER A 315 -1.88 -5.65 -18.04
N GLY A 316 -2.37 -4.97 -17.00
CA GLY A 316 -1.87 -5.07 -15.65
C GLY A 316 -1.81 -6.54 -15.28
N VAL A 317 -0.59 -7.05 -15.34
CA VAL A 317 -0.20 -7.99 -14.32
C VAL A 317 0.10 -7.04 -13.19
N SER A 318 -0.85 -6.89 -12.25
CA SER A 318 -0.41 -6.43 -10.96
C SER A 318 0.56 -7.48 -10.42
N GLU A 319 1.37 -7.11 -9.45
CA GLU A 319 2.26 -8.07 -8.80
C GLU A 319 1.49 -9.26 -8.19
N SER A 320 0.15 -9.13 -8.06
CA SER A 320 -0.74 -10.07 -7.41
C SER A 320 -1.82 -10.72 -8.30
N PHE A 321 -2.23 -10.12 -9.42
CA PHE A 321 -3.31 -10.67 -10.28
C PHE A 321 -3.33 -10.08 -11.68
N VAL A 322 -4.17 -10.68 -12.53
CA VAL A 322 -4.21 -10.41 -13.97
C VAL A 322 -5.51 -9.76 -14.36
N PHE A 323 -5.40 -8.63 -15.03
CA PHE A 323 -6.55 -7.91 -15.53
C PHE A 323 -6.84 -8.24 -16.99
N LEU A 324 -8.08 -8.62 -17.27
CA LEU A 324 -8.58 -8.88 -18.61
C LEU A 324 -9.69 -7.89 -19.00
N ALA A 325 -9.32 -6.83 -19.73
CA ALA A 325 -10.25 -5.91 -20.37
C ALA A 325 -11.28 -6.56 -21.31
N GLN A 326 -12.50 -6.03 -21.26
CA GLN A 326 -13.64 -6.31 -22.14
C GLN A 326 -14.27 -4.98 -22.55
N THR A 327 -15.30 -4.98 -23.40
CA THR A 327 -15.85 -3.73 -23.98
C THR A 327 -16.25 -2.67 -22.94
N GLN A 328 -16.74 -3.07 -21.77
CA GLN A 328 -17.26 -2.15 -20.73
C GLN A 328 -16.82 -2.51 -19.31
N ARG A 329 -15.89 -3.45 -19.16
CA ARG A 329 -15.41 -3.94 -17.86
C ARG A 329 -14.01 -4.52 -17.98
N ILE A 330 -13.38 -4.76 -16.85
CA ILE A 330 -12.14 -5.51 -16.72
C ILE A 330 -12.42 -6.68 -15.77
N LEU A 331 -12.09 -7.90 -16.19
CA LEU A 331 -12.14 -9.06 -15.32
C LEU A 331 -10.84 -9.18 -14.53
N VAL A 332 -10.94 -9.52 -13.25
CA VAL A 332 -9.79 -9.82 -12.39
C VAL A 332 -9.63 -11.32 -12.33
N LEU A 333 -8.54 -11.82 -12.90
CA LEU A 333 -8.19 -13.24 -12.98
C LEU A 333 -7.00 -13.52 -12.07
N ASN A 334 -6.88 -14.77 -11.61
CA ASN A 334 -5.75 -15.21 -10.79
C ASN A 334 -5.44 -14.36 -9.55
N ALA A 335 -6.49 -13.93 -8.87
CA ALA A 335 -6.42 -13.27 -7.56
C ALA A 335 -6.01 -14.26 -6.46
N MET A 336 -4.74 -14.67 -6.47
CA MET A 336 -4.09 -15.43 -5.39
C MET A 336 -2.83 -14.66 -4.97
N ARG A 337 -2.56 -14.58 -3.67
CA ARG A 337 -1.30 -14.02 -3.16
C ARG A 337 -0.42 -15.18 -2.71
N PRO A 338 0.88 -15.21 -3.07
CA PRO A 338 1.77 -16.21 -2.55
C PRO A 338 1.78 -16.14 -1.02
N VAL A 339 2.01 -17.27 -0.37
CA VAL A 339 2.10 -17.36 1.09
C VAL A 339 3.42 -18.01 1.44
N LEU A 340 4.07 -17.50 2.48
CA LEU A 340 5.31 -18.05 3.01
C LEU A 340 5.16 -18.29 4.52
N THR A 341 5.62 -19.44 4.99
CA THR A 341 5.53 -19.84 6.40
C THR A 341 6.81 -20.52 6.86
N ALA A 342 7.20 -20.31 8.11
CA ALA A 342 8.23 -21.11 8.79
C ALA A 342 7.59 -22.17 9.69
N ASN A 343 8.33 -23.26 9.91
CA ASN A 343 8.01 -24.23 10.96
C ASN A 343 8.10 -23.65 12.38
N HIS A 344 8.87 -22.57 12.57
CA HIS A 344 8.97 -21.83 13.83
C HIS A 344 8.75 -20.33 13.63
N ALA A 345 7.95 -19.71 14.50
CA ALA A 345 7.68 -18.27 14.48
C ALA A 345 8.82 -17.43 15.11
N SER A 346 9.77 -18.05 15.81
CA SER A 346 10.90 -17.36 16.42
C SER A 346 12.16 -18.22 16.54
N GLY A 347 13.31 -17.56 16.67
CA GLY A 347 14.59 -18.18 17.02
C GLY A 347 15.74 -17.18 17.17
N SER A 348 16.95 -17.67 17.43
CA SER A 348 18.17 -16.85 17.59
C SER A 348 19.33 -17.40 16.77
N ARG A 349 20.54 -16.86 16.97
CA ARG A 349 21.76 -17.33 16.31
C ARG A 349 21.94 -18.84 16.50
N GLY A 350 22.26 -19.53 15.40
CA GLY A 350 22.40 -21.00 15.38
C GLY A 350 21.08 -21.75 15.22
N SER A 351 20.00 -21.05 14.90
CA SER A 351 18.73 -21.66 14.54
C SER A 351 18.72 -22.19 13.11
N PHE A 352 17.77 -23.08 12.88
CA PHE A 352 17.48 -23.72 11.61
C PHE A 352 15.97 -23.67 11.37
N PHE A 353 15.55 -23.14 10.22
CA PHE A 353 14.13 -22.98 9.86
C PHE A 353 13.81 -23.70 8.55
N SER A 354 12.73 -24.48 8.54
CA SER A 354 12.10 -24.96 7.30
C SER A 354 11.08 -23.93 6.83
N ILE A 355 11.28 -23.37 5.64
CA ILE A 355 10.40 -22.38 5.04
C ILE A 355 9.64 -22.99 3.88
N THR A 356 8.31 -23.01 3.98
CA THR A 356 7.42 -23.49 2.92
C THR A 356 6.68 -22.33 2.29
N GLY A 357 6.53 -22.37 0.97
CA GLY A 357 5.74 -21.43 0.21
C GLY A 357 4.66 -22.12 -0.61
N ALA A 358 3.54 -21.45 -0.78
CA ALA A 358 2.43 -21.87 -1.63
C ALA A 358 1.97 -20.70 -2.52
N ASP A 359 1.24 -21.04 -3.59
CA ASP A 359 0.62 -20.08 -4.50
C ASP A 359 1.60 -19.14 -5.21
N PHE A 360 2.86 -19.57 -5.36
CA PHE A 360 3.82 -18.93 -6.26
C PHE A 360 3.58 -19.41 -7.70
N ALA A 361 4.13 -18.67 -8.68
CA ALA A 361 4.12 -19.09 -10.08
C ALA A 361 4.70 -20.52 -10.22
N PRO A 362 3.98 -21.49 -10.82
CA PRO A 362 4.48 -22.87 -10.99
C PRO A 362 5.70 -22.97 -11.91
N CYS A 363 6.60 -23.92 -11.63
CA CYS A 363 7.82 -24.17 -12.41
C CYS A 363 8.66 -22.91 -12.68
N SER A 364 8.75 -22.04 -11.69
CA SER A 364 9.41 -20.73 -11.73
C SER A 364 10.59 -20.69 -10.75
N THR A 365 11.27 -19.54 -10.69
CA THR A 365 12.30 -19.25 -9.69
C THR A 365 11.82 -18.14 -8.75
N ALA A 366 12.10 -18.29 -7.46
CA ALA A 366 11.90 -17.28 -6.43
C ALA A 366 13.22 -16.86 -5.80
N THR A 367 13.50 -15.56 -5.84
CA THR A 367 14.63 -14.94 -5.15
C THR A 367 14.31 -14.85 -3.67
N ILE A 368 15.15 -15.44 -2.84
CA ILE A 368 15.05 -15.41 -1.39
C ILE A 368 15.86 -14.24 -0.86
N THR A 369 15.19 -13.37 -0.11
CA THR A 369 15.82 -12.29 0.63
C THR A 369 15.55 -12.44 2.12
N VAL A 370 16.52 -12.03 2.93
CA VAL A 370 16.37 -11.91 4.38
C VAL A 370 16.78 -10.50 4.77
N ASN A 371 15.87 -9.76 5.42
CA ASN A 371 16.06 -8.35 5.76
C ASN A 371 16.52 -7.52 4.54
N GLY A 372 15.90 -7.77 3.38
CA GLY A 372 16.20 -7.09 2.12
C GLY A 372 17.50 -7.54 1.42
N SER A 373 18.32 -8.38 2.04
CA SER A 373 19.54 -8.92 1.45
C SER A 373 19.27 -10.23 0.72
N THR A 374 19.63 -10.30 -0.57
CA THR A 374 19.46 -11.52 -1.38
C THR A 374 20.40 -12.63 -0.93
N LEU A 375 19.84 -13.79 -0.59
CA LEU A 375 20.59 -14.99 -0.22
C LEU A 375 20.76 -15.97 -1.40
N GLY A 376 19.82 -15.98 -2.34
CA GLY A 376 19.88 -16.81 -3.54
C GLY A 376 18.49 -17.09 -4.11
N GLU A 377 18.35 -18.19 -4.83
CA GLU A 377 17.16 -18.53 -5.59
C GLU A 377 16.70 -19.96 -5.33
N VAL A 378 15.38 -20.18 -5.24
CA VAL A 378 14.75 -21.50 -5.11
C VAL A 378 13.71 -21.70 -6.22
N ALA A 379 13.67 -22.91 -6.80
CA ALA A 379 12.67 -23.25 -7.79
C ALA A 379 11.33 -23.61 -7.14
N THR A 380 10.22 -23.21 -7.77
CA THR A 380 8.88 -23.68 -7.42
C THR A 380 8.55 -24.96 -8.17
N ASP A 381 7.78 -25.85 -7.55
CA ASP A 381 7.30 -27.08 -8.19
C ASP A 381 6.16 -26.81 -9.19
N SER A 382 5.65 -27.88 -9.81
CA SER A 382 4.55 -27.79 -10.77
C SER A 382 3.22 -27.33 -10.17
N ALA A 383 3.12 -27.22 -8.85
CA ALA A 383 1.97 -26.72 -8.13
C ALA A 383 2.21 -25.33 -7.51
N GLY A 384 3.33 -24.67 -7.82
CA GLY A 384 3.64 -23.34 -7.27
C GLY A 384 4.10 -23.36 -5.82
N ARG A 385 4.58 -24.51 -5.33
CA ARG A 385 5.10 -24.65 -3.97
C ARG A 385 6.61 -24.55 -3.97
N LEU A 386 7.18 -23.97 -2.92
CA LEU A 386 8.61 -23.95 -2.69
C LEU A 386 8.94 -24.41 -1.27
N LEU A 387 10.16 -24.91 -1.10
CA LEU A 387 10.72 -25.28 0.19
C LEU A 387 12.19 -24.86 0.18
N PHE A 388 12.61 -24.15 1.22
CA PHE A 388 14.03 -23.90 1.49
C PHE A 388 14.29 -23.86 2.98
N LEU A 389 15.56 -23.97 3.35
CA LEU A 389 16.01 -24.00 4.72
C LEU A 389 16.85 -22.75 4.99
N LEU A 390 16.64 -22.11 6.15
CA LEU A 390 17.46 -20.98 6.60
C LEU A 390 18.32 -21.40 7.80
N GLN A 391 19.63 -21.16 7.70
CA GLN A 391 20.59 -21.41 8.78
C GLN A 391 21.16 -20.10 9.30
N THR A 392 21.06 -19.86 10.61
CA THR A 392 21.43 -18.59 11.25
C THR A 392 22.70 -18.68 12.10
N GLU A 393 23.58 -19.66 11.84
CA GLU A 393 24.81 -19.89 12.63
C GLU A 393 25.77 -18.68 12.60
N GLN A 394 25.89 -18.05 11.44
CA GLN A 394 26.73 -16.86 11.21
C GLN A 394 25.94 -15.55 11.31
N ALA A 395 24.62 -15.63 11.49
CA ALA A 395 23.77 -14.46 11.59
C ALA A 395 23.97 -13.75 12.94
N ASP A 396 23.71 -12.46 12.93
CA ASP A 396 23.55 -11.70 14.16
C ASP A 396 22.19 -12.02 14.82
N GLU A 397 22.09 -11.83 16.14
CA GLU A 397 20.86 -12.09 16.89
C GLU A 397 19.76 -11.10 16.49
N GLY A 398 18.54 -11.59 16.28
CA GLY A 398 17.40 -10.73 15.95
C GLY A 398 16.29 -11.40 15.16
N SER A 399 15.35 -10.58 14.66
CA SER A 399 14.28 -11.04 13.77
C SER A 399 14.72 -11.06 12.31
N TYR A 400 14.19 -12.03 11.57
CA TYR A 400 14.46 -12.24 10.14
C TYR A 400 13.16 -12.01 9.35
N VAL A 401 13.09 -10.90 8.61
CA VAL A 401 12.08 -10.69 7.58
C VAL A 401 12.49 -11.52 6.37
N VAL A 402 11.87 -12.68 6.22
CA VAL A 402 12.13 -13.60 5.13
C VAL A 402 11.14 -13.29 4.02
N THR A 403 11.63 -12.99 2.82
CA THR A 403 10.79 -12.76 1.65
C THR A 403 11.23 -13.68 0.52
N ALA A 404 10.26 -14.31 -0.14
CA ALA A 404 10.46 -14.99 -1.41
C ALA A 404 9.78 -14.15 -2.50
N ILE A 405 10.54 -13.76 -3.52
CA ILE A 405 10.09 -12.93 -4.63
C ILE A 405 10.18 -13.76 -5.91
N ALA A 406 9.04 -14.22 -6.42
CA ALA A 406 8.98 -14.91 -7.70
C ALA A 406 8.93 -13.92 -8.87
N ASP A 407 9.40 -14.38 -10.04
CA ASP A 407 9.41 -13.60 -11.28
C ASP A 407 8.13 -12.76 -11.44
N ARG A 408 8.33 -11.44 -11.64
CA ARG A 408 7.31 -10.37 -11.72
C ARG A 408 6.78 -9.81 -10.39
N SER A 409 7.62 -9.83 -9.37
CA SER A 409 7.42 -9.12 -8.08
C SER A 409 6.32 -9.71 -7.18
N ALA A 410 5.79 -10.89 -7.52
CA ALA A 410 4.93 -11.63 -6.61
C ALA A 410 5.77 -12.06 -5.41
N SER A 411 5.55 -11.42 -4.27
CA SER A 411 6.32 -11.67 -3.06
C SER A 411 5.43 -12.17 -1.94
N ALA A 412 5.97 -13.08 -1.15
CA ALA A 412 5.44 -13.37 0.16
C ALA A 412 6.58 -13.29 1.15
N GLY A 413 6.29 -12.70 2.30
CA GLY A 413 7.23 -12.66 3.38
C GLY A 413 6.55 -12.76 4.71
N PHE A 414 7.35 -13.07 5.71
CA PHE A 414 6.94 -13.14 7.09
C PHE A 414 8.15 -12.83 7.97
N THR A 415 7.89 -12.50 9.22
CA THR A 415 8.95 -12.23 10.20
C THR A 415 9.11 -13.45 11.10
N ILE A 416 10.33 -13.95 11.18
CA ILE A 416 10.77 -14.83 12.27
C ILE A 416 11.21 -13.93 13.40
N ALA A 417 10.53 -13.95 14.54
CA ALA A 417 10.86 -13.14 15.71
C ALA A 417 12.14 -13.62 16.41
N SER A 418 12.76 -12.78 17.22
CA SER A 418 13.82 -13.22 18.13
C SER A 418 13.29 -14.22 19.17
N GLY A 419 14.09 -15.23 19.54
CA GLY A 419 13.67 -16.26 20.49
C GLY A 419 14.74 -17.29 20.80
N GLU A 420 14.38 -18.34 21.53
CA GLU A 420 15.29 -19.46 21.83
C GLU A 420 15.73 -20.18 20.55
N PRO A 421 16.96 -20.71 20.47
CA PRO A 421 17.45 -21.37 19.27
C PRO A 421 16.55 -22.55 18.80
N ALA A 422 16.16 -22.54 17.53
CA ALA A 422 15.42 -23.63 16.90
C ALA A 422 16.39 -24.60 16.21
N HIS A 423 16.48 -25.87 16.66
CA HIS A 423 17.59 -26.75 16.28
C HIS A 423 17.21 -28.02 15.49
N ALA A 424 15.96 -28.18 15.06
CA ALA A 424 15.54 -29.36 14.28
C ALA A 424 15.48 -29.05 12.78
N GLN A 425 16.27 -29.75 11.98
CA GLN A 425 16.01 -29.88 10.54
C GLN A 425 14.86 -30.89 10.37
N GLU A 426 13.71 -30.42 9.90
CA GLU A 426 12.52 -31.27 9.73
C GLU A 426 12.33 -31.71 8.27
N ASP A 427 12.97 -31.03 7.31
CA ASP A 427 12.80 -31.25 5.88
C ASP A 427 14.12 -31.27 5.10
N ASP A 428 14.07 -31.82 3.88
CA ASP A 428 15.19 -31.85 2.93
C ASP A 428 14.97 -30.80 1.82
N GLY A 429 15.75 -29.70 1.85
CA GLY A 429 15.66 -28.59 0.90
C GLY A 429 16.99 -27.83 0.76
N PRO A 430 17.10 -26.87 -0.20
CA PRO A 430 18.28 -26.04 -0.34
C PRO A 430 18.48 -25.18 0.93
N VAL A 431 19.72 -25.14 1.42
CA VAL A 431 20.09 -24.39 2.62
C VAL A 431 20.67 -23.04 2.23
N PHE A 432 20.08 -21.97 2.75
CA PHE A 432 20.60 -20.60 2.66
C PHE A 432 21.19 -20.19 4.01
N GLU A 433 22.49 -19.95 4.02
CA GLU A 433 23.19 -19.38 5.18
C GLU A 433 22.94 -17.88 5.23
N VAL A 434 22.49 -17.37 6.38
CA VAL A 434 22.38 -15.94 6.62
C VAL A 434 23.78 -15.39 6.99
N PRO A 435 24.43 -14.57 6.14
CA PRO A 435 25.76 -14.06 6.41
C PRO A 435 25.80 -13.09 7.62
N PRO A 436 26.98 -12.90 8.22
CA PRO A 436 27.18 -11.89 9.26
C PRO A 436 26.90 -10.48 8.72
N GLN A 437 26.48 -9.55 9.59
CA GLN A 437 26.03 -8.19 9.26
C GLN A 437 24.64 -8.10 8.62
N ILE A 438 23.97 -9.23 8.36
CA ILE A 438 22.51 -9.25 8.23
C ILE A 438 21.95 -9.34 9.65
N ALA A 439 21.85 -8.18 10.30
CA ALA A 439 21.29 -8.01 11.65
C ALA A 439 20.11 -7.04 11.60
N TYR A 440 18.93 -7.59 11.92
CA TYR A 440 17.71 -6.96 12.45
C TYR A 440 17.41 -5.49 12.04
N GLY A 441 16.33 -5.27 11.29
CA GLY A 441 15.53 -4.07 11.53
C GLY A 441 14.80 -4.30 12.86
N LYS A 442 15.34 -3.83 14.00
CA LYS A 442 14.98 -4.17 15.41
C LYS A 442 13.49 -4.30 15.76
N TYR A 443 12.63 -3.75 14.92
CA TYR A 443 11.18 -3.82 14.99
C TYR A 443 10.64 -4.45 13.69
N SER A 444 9.68 -3.82 13.02
CA SER A 444 9.25 -4.23 11.68
C SER A 444 10.09 -3.59 10.55
N GLY A 445 11.01 -2.69 10.88
CA GLY A 445 11.89 -2.03 9.93
C GLY A 445 12.61 -0.82 10.51
N GLY A 446 13.42 -0.16 9.67
CA GLY A 446 14.15 1.06 10.00
C GLY A 446 15.37 0.88 10.91
N ASN A 447 16.11 1.97 11.11
CA ASN A 447 17.34 2.00 11.91
C ASN A 447 17.30 3.02 13.08
N GLY A 448 16.16 3.69 13.28
CA GLY A 448 15.95 4.62 14.39
C GLY A 448 16.52 6.02 14.17
N MET A 449 17.09 6.32 13.01
CA MET A 449 17.46 7.68 12.61
C MET A 449 16.24 8.45 12.06
N ALA A 450 16.28 9.78 12.09
CA ALA A 450 15.21 10.61 11.54
C ALA A 450 14.89 10.33 10.05
N ALA A 451 15.90 9.94 9.27
CA ALA A 451 15.74 9.62 7.84
C ALA A 451 15.23 8.20 7.59
N ASP A 452 15.26 7.34 8.62
CA ASP A 452 14.88 5.93 8.55
C ASP A 452 14.41 5.46 9.94
N PRO A 453 13.26 5.97 10.41
CA PRO A 453 12.75 5.70 11.75
C PRO A 453 12.42 4.22 11.91
N TYR A 454 12.55 3.71 13.13
CA TYR A 454 12.10 2.36 13.45
C TYR A 454 10.60 2.20 13.19
N GLN A 455 10.21 1.17 12.44
CA GLN A 455 8.83 0.91 12.08
C GLN A 455 8.17 -0.02 13.11
N ILE A 456 7.06 0.42 13.69
CA ILE A 456 6.25 -0.36 14.62
C ILE A 456 4.97 -0.77 13.87
N ALA A 457 4.90 -2.04 13.47
CA ALA A 457 3.78 -2.55 12.67
C ALA A 457 2.91 -3.55 13.43
N THR A 458 3.39 -4.05 14.58
CA THR A 458 2.73 -5.11 15.33
C THR A 458 2.71 -4.84 16.85
N PRO A 459 1.79 -5.50 17.60
CA PRO A 459 1.83 -5.49 19.07
C PRO A 459 3.19 -5.91 19.64
N ALA A 460 3.85 -6.88 19.00
CA ALA A 460 5.14 -7.38 19.43
C ALA A 460 6.25 -6.32 19.32
N ASP A 461 6.26 -5.51 18.26
CA ASP A 461 7.21 -4.41 18.10
C ASP A 461 7.07 -3.37 19.21
N LEU A 462 5.83 -3.00 19.51
CA LEU A 462 5.52 -1.99 20.53
C LEU A 462 5.92 -2.47 21.93
N ILE A 463 5.66 -3.74 22.24
CA ILE A 463 6.09 -4.37 23.51
C ILE A 463 7.61 -4.43 23.58
N ALA A 464 8.28 -4.84 22.50
CA ALA A 464 9.74 -4.89 22.44
C ALA A 464 10.38 -3.52 22.64
N LEU A 465 9.79 -2.45 22.09
CA LEU A 465 10.21 -1.08 22.35
C LEU A 465 10.10 -0.76 23.83
N GLY A 466 8.99 -1.11 24.47
CA GLY A 466 8.79 -0.95 25.91
C GLY A 466 9.89 -1.61 26.76
N GLU A 467 10.43 -2.74 26.29
CA GLU A 467 11.48 -3.52 26.94
C GLU A 467 12.90 -3.09 26.56
N THR A 468 13.05 -2.05 25.73
CA THR A 468 14.35 -1.58 25.20
C THR A 468 14.59 -0.09 25.49
N PRO A 469 14.95 0.28 26.73
CA PRO A 469 15.20 1.67 27.10
C PRO A 469 16.36 2.33 26.35
N GLU A 470 17.28 1.57 25.76
CA GLU A 470 18.41 2.12 24.99
C GLU A 470 17.97 2.81 23.70
N ASP A 471 16.74 2.56 23.23
CA ASP A 471 16.21 3.17 22.01
C ASP A 471 15.28 4.36 22.30
N TYR A 472 15.03 4.71 23.56
CA TYR A 472 14.10 5.79 23.91
C TYR A 472 14.52 7.18 23.41
N ASP A 473 15.72 7.33 22.86
CA ASP A 473 16.22 8.55 22.21
C ASP A 473 16.14 8.51 20.66
N LYS A 474 15.55 7.45 20.08
CA LYS A 474 15.47 7.20 18.63
C LYS A 474 14.16 7.70 18.01
N HIS A 475 14.06 7.59 16.68
CA HIS A 475 12.87 7.92 15.91
C HIS A 475 12.06 6.66 15.60
N PHE A 476 10.75 6.74 15.77
CA PHE A 476 9.78 5.67 15.55
C PHE A 476 8.63 6.16 14.68
N VAL A 477 8.09 5.27 13.87
CA VAL A 477 6.88 5.49 13.07
C VAL A 477 5.97 4.28 13.18
N LEU A 478 4.68 4.47 13.41
CA LEU A 478 3.70 3.40 13.23
C LEU A 478 3.46 3.19 11.74
N THR A 479 3.35 1.95 11.29
CA THR A 479 3.02 1.62 9.89
C THR A 479 1.72 0.84 9.76
N ALA A 480 1.03 0.64 10.88
CA ALA A 480 -0.26 -0.01 10.99
C ALA A 480 -0.90 0.37 12.32
N ASP A 481 -2.22 0.21 12.40
CA ASP A 481 -2.92 0.25 13.67
C ASP A 481 -2.52 -0.97 14.53
N ILE A 482 -2.36 -0.75 15.84
CA ILE A 482 -1.89 -1.76 16.78
C ILE A 482 -2.97 -2.10 17.79
N ASP A 483 -3.58 -3.27 17.69
CA ASP A 483 -4.58 -3.74 18.65
C ASP A 483 -3.94 -4.53 19.80
N LEU A 484 -4.07 -4.02 21.03
CA LEU A 484 -3.53 -4.63 22.24
C LEU A 484 -4.57 -5.43 23.04
N ASP A 485 -5.75 -5.74 22.46
CA ASP A 485 -6.76 -6.58 23.10
C ASP A 485 -6.12 -7.89 23.62
N PRO A 486 -6.19 -8.18 24.93
CA PRO A 486 -5.64 -9.39 25.53
C PRO A 486 -6.14 -10.71 24.93
N ASN A 487 -7.23 -10.69 24.14
CA ASN A 487 -7.77 -11.84 23.43
C ASN A 487 -7.19 -12.03 22.02
N LEU A 488 -6.42 -11.07 21.51
CA LEU A 488 -5.73 -11.15 20.22
C LEU A 488 -4.25 -11.55 20.39
N PRO A 489 -3.62 -12.13 19.36
CA PRO A 489 -2.20 -12.47 19.41
C PRO A 489 -1.32 -11.25 19.73
N GLY A 490 -0.51 -11.36 20.78
CA GLY A 490 0.42 -10.30 21.20
C GLY A 490 -0.17 -9.25 22.15
N GLY A 491 -1.50 -9.16 22.27
CA GLY A 491 -2.16 -8.29 23.24
C GLY A 491 -2.04 -8.81 24.68
N ARG A 492 -2.01 -7.89 25.65
CA ARG A 492 -1.93 -8.23 27.09
C ARG A 492 -2.34 -7.04 27.95
N VAL A 493 -2.64 -7.35 29.22
CA VAL A 493 -2.75 -6.33 30.28
C VAL A 493 -1.35 -5.99 30.79
N PHE A 494 -1.07 -4.70 30.92
CA PHE A 494 0.20 -4.19 31.45
C PHE A 494 0.02 -3.76 32.91
N ASP A 495 1.04 -3.98 33.72
CA ASP A 495 1.11 -3.56 35.12
C ASP A 495 1.81 -2.21 35.31
N LYS A 496 2.34 -1.64 34.21
CA LYS A 496 3.07 -0.37 34.10
C LYS A 496 2.75 0.26 32.75
N SER A 497 3.15 1.51 32.50
CA SER A 497 3.10 2.05 31.14
C SER A 497 3.98 1.22 30.20
N VAL A 498 3.61 1.16 28.91
CA VAL A 498 4.31 0.33 27.92
C VAL A 498 5.71 0.88 27.65
N ILE A 499 5.79 2.18 27.38
CA ILE A 499 7.04 2.88 27.05
C ILE A 499 7.41 3.78 28.23
N ALA A 500 8.70 3.83 28.57
CA ALA A 500 9.22 4.60 29.69
C ALA A 500 8.43 4.38 30.99
N PRO A 501 8.34 3.13 31.49
CA PRO A 501 7.67 2.81 32.74
C PRO A 501 8.36 3.44 33.93
N ASP A 502 7.56 3.76 34.95
CA ASP A 502 8.10 4.07 36.25
C ASP A 502 8.83 2.84 36.84
N ALA A 503 10.04 3.07 37.34
CA ALA A 503 10.86 2.01 37.91
C ALA A 503 10.53 1.74 39.39
N ASP A 504 9.98 2.74 40.11
CA ASP A 504 9.62 2.66 41.52
C ASP A 504 8.36 3.49 41.81
N ASP A 505 7.23 2.81 41.94
CA ASP A 505 5.91 3.41 42.15
C ASP A 505 5.65 3.87 43.60
N ALA A 506 6.63 3.68 44.50
CA ALA A 506 6.48 4.01 45.92
C ALA A 506 6.68 5.50 46.25
N ASN A 507 7.34 6.27 45.38
CA ASN A 507 7.85 7.61 45.71
C ASN A 507 6.98 8.78 45.19
N GLY A 508 5.89 8.51 44.47
CA GLY A 508 5.02 9.54 43.84
C GLY A 508 5.73 10.38 42.76
N GLY A 509 6.87 9.87 42.27
CA GLY A 509 7.69 10.46 41.21
C GLY A 509 7.70 9.59 39.96
N HIS A 510 8.60 9.88 39.03
CA HIS A 510 8.93 8.96 37.94
C HIS A 510 10.43 8.69 38.00
N ASP A 511 10.79 7.46 38.33
CA ASP A 511 12.17 7.02 38.57
C ASP A 511 12.73 6.18 37.41
N GLY A 512 11.98 6.06 36.31
CA GLY A 512 12.37 5.38 35.06
C GLY A 512 13.18 6.23 34.08
N ILE A 513 13.64 5.58 33.00
CA ILE A 513 14.28 6.26 31.86
C ILE A 513 13.16 6.88 31.01
N PRO A 514 13.13 8.21 30.84
CA PRO A 514 12.08 8.86 30.06
C PRO A 514 12.26 8.61 28.56
N PHE A 515 11.15 8.63 27.83
CA PHE A 515 11.17 8.69 26.36
C PHE A 515 11.63 10.08 25.90
N SER A 516 12.70 10.14 25.13
CA SER A 516 13.37 11.38 24.71
C SER A 516 13.49 11.58 23.20
N GLY A 517 13.06 10.59 22.42
CA GLY A 517 13.08 10.55 20.97
C GLY A 517 11.79 11.05 20.31
N VAL A 518 11.52 10.59 19.09
CA VAL A 518 10.33 10.97 18.31
C VAL A 518 9.48 9.74 18.06
N PHE A 519 8.19 9.81 18.41
CA PHE A 519 7.20 8.78 18.11
C PHE A 519 6.13 9.39 17.21
N ASP A 520 6.16 9.03 15.92
CA ASP A 520 5.16 9.43 14.93
C ASP A 520 4.14 8.31 14.76
N GLY A 521 2.88 8.58 15.07
CA GLY A 521 1.81 7.64 14.78
C GLY A 521 1.47 7.55 13.29
N ASP A 522 1.94 8.49 12.45
CA ASP A 522 1.64 8.54 11.01
C ASP A 522 0.14 8.41 10.67
N GLY A 523 -0.73 8.83 11.60
CA GLY A 523 -2.18 8.72 11.47
C GLY A 523 -2.77 7.39 11.93
N HIS A 524 -1.97 6.51 12.52
CA HIS A 524 -2.41 5.23 13.08
C HIS A 524 -2.82 5.32 14.55
N ALA A 525 -3.62 4.34 14.96
CA ALA A 525 -4.11 4.19 16.33
C ALA A 525 -3.52 2.95 17.03
N ILE A 526 -3.31 3.07 18.34
CA ILE A 526 -3.09 1.94 19.25
C ILE A 526 -4.42 1.71 19.99
N LEU A 527 -5.00 0.54 19.78
CA LEU A 527 -6.33 0.17 20.28
C LEU A 527 -6.24 -0.69 21.54
N HIS A 528 -7.26 -0.56 22.40
CA HIS A 528 -7.55 -1.47 23.51
C HIS A 528 -6.41 -1.62 24.55
N LEU A 529 -5.52 -0.62 24.65
CA LEU A 529 -4.46 -0.60 25.65
C LEU A 529 -5.07 -0.71 27.06
N THR A 530 -4.74 -1.79 27.79
CA THR A 530 -5.19 -2.00 29.16
C THR A 530 -4.01 -1.96 30.13
N VAL A 531 -4.00 -1.00 31.06
CA VAL A 531 -2.95 -0.82 32.07
C VAL A 531 -3.54 -0.79 33.47
N THR A 532 -3.03 -1.58 34.39
CA THR A 532 -3.40 -1.54 35.82
C THR A 532 -2.14 -1.49 36.68
N GLY A 533 -1.80 -0.31 37.21
CA GLY A 533 -0.50 -0.08 37.89
C GLY A 533 -0.52 0.99 38.98
N GLY A 534 0.67 1.44 39.36
CA GLY A 534 0.89 2.46 40.40
C GLY A 534 0.78 3.90 39.89
N SER A 535 1.93 4.53 39.65
CA SER A 535 2.11 5.91 39.17
C SER A 535 2.55 5.99 37.71
N SER A 536 2.43 7.18 37.11
CA SER A 536 2.96 7.48 35.78
C SER A 536 2.48 6.50 34.71
N LEU A 537 1.16 6.41 34.54
CA LEU A 537 0.52 5.47 33.62
C LEU A 537 -0.01 6.16 32.36
N GLY A 538 0.05 5.41 31.26
CA GLY A 538 -0.30 5.78 29.90
C GLY A 538 0.31 4.78 28.93
N LEU A 539 0.28 5.06 27.63
CA LEU A 539 1.22 4.42 26.71
C LEU A 539 2.66 4.75 27.14
N PHE A 540 2.92 6.04 27.42
CA PHE A 540 4.18 6.55 27.94
C PHE A 540 4.07 6.84 29.44
N GLY A 541 5.03 6.39 30.24
CA GLY A 541 5.08 6.77 31.66
C GLY A 541 5.61 8.18 31.82
N ARG A 542 6.70 8.50 31.09
CA ARG A 542 7.21 9.86 30.98
C ARG A 542 7.82 10.17 29.61
N VAL A 543 7.40 11.27 29.01
CA VAL A 543 8.02 11.86 27.81
C VAL A 543 8.86 13.05 28.26
N ALA A 544 10.18 13.01 28.11
CA ALA A 544 11.07 14.11 28.50
C ALA A 544 12.31 14.22 27.63
N GLY A 545 12.62 15.45 27.20
CA GLY A 545 13.78 15.77 26.38
C GLY A 545 13.53 17.03 25.59
N HIS A 546 14.59 17.73 25.16
CA HIS A 546 14.44 18.97 24.39
C HIS A 546 13.83 18.74 23.00
N TRP A 547 13.96 17.51 22.49
CA TRP A 547 13.49 17.07 21.18
C TRP A 547 12.46 15.94 21.27
N ALA A 548 11.99 15.65 22.49
CA ALA A 548 11.03 14.58 22.71
C ALA A 548 9.68 14.97 22.10
N GLU A 549 9.21 14.21 21.13
CA GLU A 549 7.96 14.50 20.41
C GLU A 549 7.12 13.24 20.22
N VAL A 550 5.83 13.34 20.53
CA VAL A 550 4.81 12.35 20.18
C VAL A 550 3.79 13.06 19.29
N ARG A 551 3.54 12.54 18.09
CA ARG A 551 2.61 13.16 17.16
C ARG A 551 1.80 12.18 16.33
N ASN A 552 0.67 12.66 15.78
CA ASN A 552 -0.18 11.92 14.84
C ASN A 552 -0.62 10.54 15.35
N LEU A 553 -0.88 10.43 16.66
CA LEU A 553 -1.12 9.15 17.32
C LEU A 553 -2.51 9.12 17.96
N GLY A 554 -3.28 8.08 17.64
CA GLY A 554 -4.54 7.77 18.30
C GLY A 554 -4.35 6.74 19.40
N MET A 555 -4.88 7.01 20.59
CA MET A 555 -5.05 5.99 21.64
C MET A 555 -6.53 5.63 21.73
N ALA A 556 -6.96 4.59 21.02
CA ALA A 556 -8.38 4.26 20.89
C ALA A 556 -8.82 3.23 21.93
N ASP A 557 -9.93 3.51 22.62
CA ASP A 557 -10.59 2.60 23.56
C ASP A 557 -9.66 2.03 24.64
N VAL A 558 -8.87 2.90 25.29
CA VAL A 558 -7.95 2.52 26.36
C VAL A 558 -8.66 2.27 27.68
N TYR A 559 -8.09 1.41 28.52
CA TYR A 559 -8.55 1.11 29.88
C TYR A 559 -7.38 1.22 30.86
N ILE A 560 -7.22 2.40 31.48
CA ILE A 560 -6.08 2.68 32.37
C ILE A 560 -6.57 2.90 33.80
N THR A 561 -6.02 2.11 34.74
CA THR A 561 -6.31 2.19 36.17
C THR A 561 -5.03 2.34 36.97
N GLY A 562 -4.83 3.49 37.61
CA GLY A 562 -3.70 3.76 38.51
C GLY A 562 -4.13 3.87 39.97
N SER A 563 -3.26 3.42 40.88
CA SER A 563 -3.48 3.57 42.33
C SER A 563 -2.74 4.77 42.95
N SER A 564 -2.05 5.59 42.14
CA SER A 564 -1.22 6.71 42.61
C SER A 564 -1.30 7.94 41.67
N ASP A 565 -0.19 8.66 41.54
CA ASP A 565 -0.06 9.94 40.83
C ASP A 565 0.16 9.75 39.31
N PHE A 566 -0.32 10.72 38.53
CA PHE A 566 -0.03 10.90 37.11
C PHE A 566 -0.56 9.79 36.22
N VAL A 567 -1.86 9.81 35.97
CA VAL A 567 -2.53 8.83 35.11
C VAL A 567 -3.13 9.55 33.91
N GLY A 568 -2.73 9.15 32.70
CA GLY A 568 -3.28 9.65 31.43
C GLY A 568 -3.46 8.53 30.42
N GLY A 569 -4.32 8.72 29.41
CA GLY A 569 -4.51 7.77 28.33
C GLY A 569 -3.26 7.60 27.46
N LEU A 570 -2.63 8.72 27.08
CA LEU A 570 -1.42 8.74 26.27
C LEU A 570 -0.15 8.77 27.14
N ALA A 571 -0.09 9.67 28.13
CA ALA A 571 1.09 9.80 28.97
C ALA A 571 0.78 10.07 30.45
N GLY A 572 1.55 9.45 31.35
CA GLY A 572 1.52 9.79 32.77
C GLY A 572 2.05 11.20 32.99
N HIS A 573 3.28 11.45 32.57
CA HIS A 573 3.96 12.75 32.70
C HIS A 573 4.56 13.21 31.37
N ASN A 574 4.20 14.41 30.92
CA ASN A 574 4.78 15.04 29.74
C ASN A 574 5.68 16.23 30.11
N ASP A 575 6.95 16.18 29.77
CA ASP A 575 7.89 17.31 29.73
C ASP A 575 8.29 17.68 28.28
N GLY A 576 7.84 16.92 27.27
CA GLY A 576 8.14 17.10 25.85
C GLY A 576 7.02 17.77 25.05
N ARG A 577 6.96 17.48 23.74
CA ARG A 577 5.92 17.95 22.82
C ARG A 577 4.95 16.81 22.48
N ILE A 578 3.66 17.05 22.66
CA ILE A 578 2.58 16.17 22.18
C ILE A 578 1.73 16.99 21.21
N ALA A 579 1.56 16.49 19.98
CA ALA A 579 0.88 17.20 18.91
C ALA A 579 -0.07 16.30 18.10
N ALA A 580 -1.18 16.84 17.60
CA ALA A 580 -2.05 16.13 16.64
C ALA A 580 -2.38 14.70 17.08
N SER A 581 -2.74 14.51 18.35
CA SER A 581 -2.92 13.19 18.96
C SER A 581 -4.15 13.16 19.86
N TYR A 582 -4.71 11.98 20.09
CA TYR A 582 -5.89 11.84 20.92
C TYR A 582 -5.88 10.60 21.82
N SER A 583 -6.78 10.60 22.80
CA SER A 583 -7.11 9.39 23.55
C SER A 583 -8.61 9.25 23.77
N SER A 584 -9.16 8.06 23.53
CA SER A 584 -10.51 7.67 23.92
C SER A 584 -10.47 6.48 24.89
N GLY A 585 -11.52 6.33 25.70
CA GLY A 585 -11.68 5.19 26.61
C GLY A 585 -11.92 5.61 28.07
N SER A 586 -11.46 4.79 29.01
CA SER A 586 -11.62 5.00 30.45
C SER A 586 -10.27 5.14 31.15
N VAL A 587 -10.09 6.26 31.85
CA VAL A 587 -8.90 6.54 32.66
C VAL A 587 -9.31 6.77 34.11
N SER A 588 -8.79 5.96 35.01
CA SER A 588 -9.05 6.06 36.45
C SER A 588 -7.74 6.13 37.23
N GLY A 589 -7.66 7.06 38.20
CA GLY A 589 -6.48 7.24 39.04
C GLY A 589 -6.81 7.88 40.38
N THR A 590 -5.79 8.18 41.19
CA THR A 590 -5.99 8.87 42.47
C THR A 590 -5.66 10.36 42.36
N PHE A 591 -4.45 10.71 41.93
CA PHE A 591 -4.00 12.11 41.84
C PHE A 591 -3.53 12.47 40.44
N SER A 592 -3.88 13.67 39.96
CA SER A 592 -3.52 14.19 38.63
C SER A 592 -3.91 13.22 37.51
N VAL A 593 -5.22 13.13 37.27
CA VAL A 593 -5.81 12.22 36.28
C VAL A 593 -6.32 13.03 35.10
N GLY A 594 -5.80 12.77 33.91
CA GLY A 594 -6.22 13.42 32.66
C GLY A 594 -6.70 12.40 31.64
N GLY A 595 -7.59 12.78 30.73
CA GLY A 595 -7.95 11.91 29.61
C GLY A 595 -6.74 11.61 28.74
N LEU A 596 -5.97 12.63 28.37
CA LEU A 596 -4.76 12.49 27.55
C LEU A 596 -3.49 12.37 28.40
N VAL A 597 -3.29 13.32 29.33
CA VAL A 597 -2.05 13.41 30.13
C VAL A 597 -2.35 13.61 31.62
N GLY A 598 -1.72 12.82 32.49
CA GLY A 598 -1.86 13.00 33.94
C GLY A 598 -1.29 14.33 34.42
N ARG A 599 0.01 14.55 34.18
CA ARG A 599 0.71 15.81 34.45
C ARG A 599 1.41 16.34 33.21
N ASN A 600 1.13 17.59 32.86
CA ASN A 600 1.78 18.30 31.77
C ASN A 600 2.74 19.38 32.28
N SER A 601 3.99 19.30 31.89
CA SER A 601 5.08 20.28 32.05
C SER A 601 5.69 20.68 30.70
N GLY A 602 5.25 20.07 29.59
CA GLY A 602 5.65 20.35 28.21
C GLY A 602 4.52 20.96 27.36
N SER A 603 4.69 21.00 26.04
CA SER A 603 3.69 21.59 25.13
C SER A 603 2.68 20.55 24.62
N ILE A 604 1.39 20.86 24.71
CA ILE A 604 0.30 20.09 24.08
C ILE A 604 -0.38 20.98 23.04
N ALA A 605 -0.52 20.50 21.81
CA ALA A 605 -1.17 21.24 20.72
C ALA A 605 -1.99 20.32 19.81
N ASN A 606 -3.13 20.80 19.31
CA ASN A 606 -3.95 20.02 18.38
C ASN A 606 -4.33 18.63 18.93
N CYS A 607 -4.73 18.55 20.19
CA CYS A 607 -5.01 17.25 20.83
C CYS A 607 -6.42 17.20 21.38
N TYR A 608 -6.97 16.00 21.52
CA TYR A 608 -8.23 15.84 22.21
C TYR A 608 -8.34 14.57 23.04
N SER A 609 -9.40 14.51 23.84
CA SER A 609 -9.74 13.36 24.66
C SER A 609 -11.24 13.11 24.65
N ALA A 610 -11.63 11.84 24.63
CA ALA A 610 -13.01 11.38 24.67
C ALA A 610 -13.18 10.21 25.67
N GLY A 611 -14.42 9.95 26.10
CA GLY A 611 -14.72 8.84 27.02
C GLY A 611 -14.91 9.29 28.48
N SER A 612 -14.24 8.64 29.43
CA SER A 612 -14.45 8.87 30.88
C SER A 612 -13.15 9.02 31.66
N VAL A 613 -13.12 9.98 32.58
CA VAL A 613 -12.00 10.21 33.50
C VAL A 613 -12.51 10.26 34.94
N THR A 614 -11.94 9.43 35.81
CA THR A 614 -12.31 9.34 37.22
C THR A 614 -11.08 9.44 38.13
N GLY A 615 -11.11 10.30 39.15
CA GLY A 615 -10.10 10.29 40.19
C GLY A 615 -10.45 11.12 41.41
N ASP A 616 -9.54 11.23 42.37
CA ASP A 616 -9.82 11.93 43.63
C ASP A 616 -9.46 13.41 43.54
N TRP A 617 -8.23 13.73 43.11
CA TRP A 617 -7.68 15.08 43.11
C TRP A 617 -7.02 15.46 41.79
N GLY A 618 -7.30 16.67 41.28
CA GLY A 618 -6.66 17.18 40.06
C GLY A 618 -7.10 16.41 38.84
N VAL A 619 -8.41 16.34 38.61
CA VAL A 619 -9.04 15.53 37.56
C VAL A 619 -9.47 16.44 36.43
N GLY A 620 -8.90 16.24 35.23
CA GLY A 620 -9.20 17.05 34.05
C GLY A 620 -9.64 16.20 32.86
N GLY A 621 -10.56 16.71 32.04
CA GLY A 621 -10.97 15.99 30.82
C GLY A 621 -9.79 15.71 29.89
N LEU A 622 -8.91 16.69 29.65
CA LEU A 622 -7.70 16.52 28.84
C LEU A 622 -6.45 16.30 29.70
N VAL A 623 -6.21 17.15 30.69
CA VAL A 623 -5.01 17.12 31.54
C VAL A 623 -5.36 17.22 33.02
N GLY A 624 -4.83 16.32 33.86
CA GLY A 624 -5.04 16.38 35.31
C GLY A 624 -4.43 17.63 35.94
N GLN A 625 -3.10 17.71 35.90
CA GLN A 625 -2.34 18.89 36.34
C GLN A 625 -1.56 19.52 35.19
N ASN A 626 -1.79 20.81 34.94
CA ASN A 626 -1.09 21.57 33.91
C ASN A 626 -0.10 22.61 34.51
N ALA A 627 1.15 22.55 34.04
CA ALA A 627 2.23 23.48 34.37
C ALA A 627 2.80 24.19 33.14
N TYR A 628 2.33 23.90 31.92
CA TYR A 628 2.84 24.51 30.68
C TYR A 628 1.75 24.67 29.60
N SER A 629 2.12 25.08 28.39
CA SER A 629 1.17 25.52 27.35
C SER A 629 0.29 24.38 26.81
N ILE A 630 -1.01 24.65 26.70
CA ILE A 630 -1.97 23.86 25.93
C ILE A 630 -2.59 24.80 24.88
N ALA A 631 -2.60 24.40 23.62
CA ALA A 631 -3.19 25.16 22.53
C ALA A 631 -4.09 24.27 21.66
N THR A 632 -5.12 24.87 21.05
CA THR A 632 -5.94 24.24 19.99
C THR A 632 -6.36 22.81 20.33
N SER A 633 -6.78 22.58 21.57
CA SER A 633 -7.07 21.24 22.08
C SER A 633 -8.44 21.20 22.75
N TYR A 634 -9.06 20.03 22.84
CA TYR A 634 -10.36 19.93 23.48
C TYR A 634 -10.61 18.65 24.28
N SER A 635 -11.66 18.67 25.10
CA SER A 635 -12.18 17.46 25.77
C SER A 635 -13.68 17.31 25.61
N SER A 636 -14.10 16.09 25.27
CA SER A 636 -15.50 15.62 25.23
C SER A 636 -15.68 14.41 26.17
N VAL A 637 -15.04 14.49 27.34
CA VAL A 637 -14.94 13.41 28.33
C VAL A 637 -15.92 13.65 29.47
N THR A 638 -16.58 12.62 29.99
CA THR A 638 -17.27 12.66 31.29
C THR A 638 -16.25 12.64 32.44
N VAL A 639 -16.27 13.66 33.29
CA VAL A 639 -15.27 13.84 34.35
C VAL A 639 -15.90 13.65 35.72
N SER A 640 -15.34 12.76 36.54
CA SER A 640 -15.77 12.53 37.92
C SER A 640 -14.60 12.64 38.89
N GLY A 641 -14.77 13.41 39.96
CA GLY A 641 -13.79 13.44 41.04
C GLY A 641 -14.23 14.26 42.25
N THR A 642 -13.33 14.38 43.23
CA THR A 642 -13.69 14.96 44.54
C THR A 642 -13.12 16.36 44.78
N GLU A 643 -11.92 16.65 44.27
CA GLU A 643 -11.22 17.91 44.48
C GLU A 643 -10.47 18.36 43.21
N CYS A 644 -10.50 19.66 42.91
CA CYS A 644 -9.89 20.23 41.70
C CYS A 644 -10.29 19.48 40.42
N VAL A 645 -11.58 19.45 40.13
CA VAL A 645 -12.17 18.80 38.95
C VAL A 645 -12.47 19.86 37.89
N GLY A 646 -12.04 19.61 36.65
CA GLY A 646 -12.25 20.54 35.56
C GLY A 646 -12.58 19.86 34.24
N GLY A 647 -13.41 20.50 33.42
CA GLY A 647 -13.80 19.97 32.12
C GLY A 647 -12.63 19.76 31.16
N LEU A 648 -11.64 20.67 31.12
CA LEU A 648 -10.42 20.53 30.33
C LEU A 648 -9.20 20.20 31.20
N ALA A 649 -8.98 20.97 32.27
CA ALA A 649 -7.85 20.83 33.16
C ALA A 649 -8.30 20.83 34.62
N GLY A 650 -7.80 19.90 35.43
CA GLY A 650 -8.17 19.78 36.85
C GLY A 650 -7.49 20.85 37.71
N TYR A 651 -6.18 21.03 37.54
CA TYR A 651 -5.39 22.00 38.30
C TYR A 651 -4.32 22.69 37.44
N GLN A 652 -4.05 23.98 37.69
CA GLN A 652 -3.14 24.80 36.87
C GLN A 652 -2.15 25.59 37.74
N ARG A 653 -0.83 25.47 37.46
CA ARG A 653 0.29 26.09 38.22
C ARG A 653 0.95 27.28 37.52
N SER A 654 0.19 28.18 36.90
CA SER A 654 0.68 29.37 36.14
C SER A 654 1.07 29.11 34.67
N SER A 655 0.24 28.38 33.94
CA SER A 655 0.43 28.12 32.50
C SER A 655 -0.56 28.89 31.61
N ARG A 656 -0.44 28.78 30.29
CA ARG A 656 -1.35 29.40 29.31
C ARG A 656 -2.11 28.31 28.55
N ILE A 657 -3.44 28.33 28.65
CA ILE A 657 -4.34 27.51 27.84
C ILE A 657 -4.98 28.43 26.80
N LEU A 658 -4.77 28.17 25.51
CA LEU A 658 -5.21 29.01 24.40
C LEU A 658 -6.10 28.24 23.44
N SER A 659 -7.13 28.90 22.92
CA SER A 659 -8.01 28.35 21.87
C SER A 659 -8.40 26.90 22.12
N SER A 660 -8.69 26.56 23.38
CA SER A 660 -8.93 25.18 23.82
C SER A 660 -10.24 25.10 24.58
N PHE A 661 -10.98 24.04 24.33
CA PHE A 661 -12.40 23.96 24.66
C PHE A 661 -12.76 22.69 25.42
N TRP A 662 -13.86 22.72 26.15
CA TRP A 662 -14.39 21.51 26.78
C TRP A 662 -15.91 21.52 26.74
N ASP A 663 -16.50 20.34 26.59
CA ASP A 663 -17.93 20.20 26.54
C ASP A 663 -18.55 20.24 27.95
N THR A 664 -19.30 21.28 28.24
CA THR A 664 -19.95 21.51 29.53
C THR A 664 -21.08 20.53 29.85
N GLN A 665 -21.69 19.92 28.84
CA GLN A 665 -22.82 19.02 29.00
C GLN A 665 -22.34 17.57 29.13
N ILE A 666 -21.35 17.16 28.35
CA ILE A 666 -20.76 15.81 28.42
C ILE A 666 -19.86 15.65 29.66
N SER A 667 -19.08 16.67 30.01
CA SER A 667 -18.19 16.59 31.18
C SER A 667 -18.90 16.54 32.51
N GLY A 668 -20.12 17.07 32.59
CA GLY A 668 -20.84 17.27 33.84
C GLY A 668 -20.22 18.34 34.75
N GLN A 669 -19.22 19.09 34.26
CA GLN A 669 -18.52 20.11 35.04
C GLN A 669 -19.07 21.51 34.75
N ALA A 670 -19.12 22.36 35.77
CA ALA A 670 -19.50 23.78 35.62
C ALA A 670 -18.29 24.69 35.35
N SER A 671 -17.07 24.20 35.57
CA SER A 671 -15.83 24.96 35.47
C SER A 671 -14.64 24.08 35.10
N SER A 672 -13.52 24.72 34.75
CA SER A 672 -12.23 24.10 34.49
C SER A 672 -11.12 25.03 34.97
N ALA A 673 -9.95 24.51 35.33
CA ALA A 673 -8.80 25.35 35.72
C ALA A 673 -8.36 26.29 34.58
N GLY A 674 -8.62 25.91 33.33
CA GLY A 674 -8.56 26.79 32.17
C GLY A 674 -9.22 26.17 30.93
N GLY A 675 -9.09 26.85 29.79
CA GLY A 675 -9.89 26.58 28.60
C GLY A 675 -11.29 27.19 28.70
N VAL A 676 -12.02 27.19 27.58
CA VAL A 676 -13.35 27.79 27.48
C VAL A 676 -14.41 26.70 27.40
N GLY A 677 -15.38 26.72 28.31
CA GLY A 677 -16.50 25.78 28.28
C GLY A 677 -17.43 26.11 27.13
N LYS A 678 -17.86 25.08 26.41
CA LYS A 678 -18.79 25.13 25.29
C LYS A 678 -19.91 24.12 25.47
N THR A 679 -21.09 24.42 24.96
CA THR A 679 -22.18 23.42 24.87
C THR A 679 -21.84 22.37 23.82
N THR A 680 -22.48 21.21 23.86
CA THR A 680 -22.32 20.18 22.82
C THR A 680 -22.63 20.72 21.43
N ALA A 681 -23.68 21.53 21.30
CA ALA A 681 -24.01 22.17 20.03
C ALA A 681 -22.88 23.10 19.54
N GLU A 682 -22.29 23.92 20.41
CA GLU A 682 -21.15 24.76 20.02
C GLU A 682 -19.90 23.93 19.69
N MET A 683 -19.66 22.83 20.41
CA MET A 683 -18.56 21.90 20.16
C MET A 683 -18.73 21.11 18.86
N GLN A 684 -19.93 21.08 18.28
CA GLN A 684 -20.24 20.48 16.98
C GLN A 684 -20.35 21.54 15.86
N THR A 685 -19.99 22.79 16.14
CA THR A 685 -20.05 23.89 15.18
C THR A 685 -18.65 24.36 14.79
N ALA A 686 -18.32 24.30 13.50
CA ALA A 686 -16.99 24.61 12.97
C ALA A 686 -16.53 26.03 13.31
N SER A 687 -17.44 27.02 13.22
CA SER A 687 -17.11 28.42 13.52
C SER A 687 -16.65 28.64 14.97
N THR A 688 -17.07 27.80 15.92
CA THR A 688 -16.56 27.86 17.30
C THR A 688 -15.04 27.71 17.35
N PHE A 689 -14.48 26.89 16.47
CA PHE A 689 -13.08 26.53 16.43
C PHE A 689 -12.30 27.42 15.45
N SER A 690 -12.82 27.67 14.25
CA SER A 690 -12.14 28.53 13.26
C SER A 690 -12.05 29.99 13.72
N ASP A 691 -13.07 30.52 14.42
CA ASP A 691 -12.99 31.85 15.05
C ASP A 691 -11.89 31.93 16.15
N ALA A 692 -11.49 30.78 16.68
CA ALA A 692 -10.38 30.66 17.63
C ALA A 692 -9.04 30.32 16.97
N GLY A 693 -9.00 30.26 15.63
CA GLY A 693 -7.80 30.04 14.81
C GLY A 693 -7.41 28.57 14.62
N TRP A 694 -8.38 27.65 14.64
CA TRP A 694 -8.14 26.23 14.32
C TRP A 694 -8.17 26.02 12.81
N ASP A 695 -7.11 25.39 12.29
CA ASP A 695 -6.91 25.08 10.87
C ASP A 695 -7.71 23.83 10.46
N PHE A 696 -8.77 24.04 9.69
CA PHE A 696 -9.64 22.99 9.16
C PHE A 696 -9.35 22.71 7.68
N VAL A 697 -9.51 21.45 7.29
CA VAL A 697 -9.41 21.05 5.90
C VAL A 697 -10.32 21.88 4.99
N GLY A 698 -9.76 22.40 3.90
CA GLY A 698 -10.51 23.09 2.86
C GLY A 698 -10.78 24.57 3.14
N GLU A 699 -10.21 25.14 4.20
CA GLU A 699 -10.07 26.60 4.34
C GLU A 699 -8.60 27.02 4.32
N THR A 700 -8.35 28.32 4.09
CA THR A 700 -6.99 28.86 3.96
C THR A 700 -6.80 30.15 4.74
N GLU A 701 -7.76 30.52 5.60
CA GLU A 701 -7.75 31.83 6.28
C GLU A 701 -6.84 31.83 7.51
N ASN A 702 -6.65 30.69 8.16
CA ASN A 702 -5.86 30.58 9.38
C ASN A 702 -4.60 29.68 9.25
N GLY A 703 -4.38 29.06 8.08
CA GLY A 703 -3.28 28.16 7.81
C GLY A 703 -3.49 27.36 6.52
N THR A 704 -2.58 26.44 6.23
CA THR A 704 -2.70 25.43 5.16
C THR A 704 -2.25 24.06 5.66
N ASP A 705 -2.18 23.89 6.98
CA ASP A 705 -1.74 22.65 7.60
C ASP A 705 -2.88 21.62 7.65
N ASP A 706 -4.14 22.04 7.42
CA ASP A 706 -5.34 21.20 7.29
C ASP A 706 -5.44 20.15 8.41
N ILE A 707 -5.39 20.62 9.67
CA ILE A 707 -5.18 19.75 10.84
C ILE A 707 -6.47 19.05 11.27
N TRP A 708 -7.61 19.74 11.17
CA TRP A 708 -8.89 19.29 11.69
C TRP A 708 -9.92 19.09 10.58
N CYS A 709 -10.88 18.21 10.81
CA CYS A 709 -12.15 18.14 10.09
C CYS A 709 -13.31 18.07 11.07
N ILE A 710 -14.50 18.47 10.63
CA ILE A 710 -15.72 18.37 11.43
C ILE A 710 -16.91 18.11 10.52
N LEU A 711 -17.80 17.21 10.94
CA LEU A 711 -19.11 17.06 10.34
C LEU A 711 -20.11 17.96 11.08
N GLU A 712 -20.34 19.14 10.52
CA GLU A 712 -21.10 20.24 11.13
C GLU A 712 -22.44 19.76 11.73
N GLY A 713 -22.64 20.03 13.02
CA GLY A 713 -23.84 19.69 13.77
C GLY A 713 -24.06 18.20 14.05
N GLN A 714 -23.14 17.31 13.64
CA GLN A 714 -23.26 15.87 13.83
C GLN A 714 -22.18 15.31 14.76
N ASP A 715 -20.95 15.79 14.65
CA ASP A 715 -19.81 15.27 15.42
C ASP A 715 -18.85 16.38 15.89
N TYR A 716 -17.95 16.03 16.80
CA TYR A 716 -16.86 16.88 17.27
C TYR A 716 -15.75 16.98 16.21
N PRO A 717 -14.87 18.00 16.27
CA PRO A 717 -13.68 18.03 15.43
C PRO A 717 -12.82 16.77 15.62
N ARG A 718 -12.40 16.16 14.52
CA ARG A 718 -11.43 15.07 14.48
C ARG A 718 -10.19 15.52 13.77
N LEU A 719 -9.05 14.92 14.08
CA LEU A 719 -7.83 15.18 13.31
C LEU A 719 -8.05 14.66 11.90
N TRP A 720 -7.56 15.38 10.90
CA TRP A 720 -7.83 15.06 9.50
C TRP A 720 -7.40 13.65 9.11
N TRP A 721 -6.30 13.17 9.69
CA TRP A 721 -5.80 11.81 9.45
C TRP A 721 -6.74 10.71 10.00
N GLU A 722 -7.69 11.04 10.89
CA GLU A 722 -8.71 10.11 11.38
C GLU A 722 -9.90 9.95 10.43
N ALA A 723 -10.05 10.85 9.45
CA ALA A 723 -11.20 10.87 8.56
C ALA A 723 -11.11 9.76 7.50
N THR A 724 -11.32 8.51 7.91
CA THR A 724 -11.74 7.45 6.98
C THR A 724 -13.18 7.75 6.54
N GLU A 725 -13.37 8.04 5.26
CA GLU A 725 -14.67 8.27 4.60
C GLU A 725 -15.56 9.38 5.21
N LEU A 726 -15.15 10.64 5.10
CA LEU A 726 -16.14 11.71 4.99
C LEU A 726 -16.41 11.93 3.50
N THR A 727 -17.45 11.28 2.98
CA THR A 727 -18.11 11.72 1.75
C THR A 727 -18.64 13.13 1.98
N ILE A 728 -17.88 14.13 1.54
CA ILE A 728 -18.36 15.51 1.45
C ILE A 728 -19.27 15.57 0.22
N ASP A 729 -20.51 15.10 0.38
CA ASP A 729 -21.62 15.58 -0.42
C ASP A 729 -22.13 16.86 0.27
N ASP A 730 -21.71 18.01 -0.25
CA ASP A 730 -22.50 19.25 -0.23
C ASP A 730 -22.25 20.07 -1.51
#